data_AF-A0A8H7WU83-F1
#
_entry.id   AF-A0A8H7WU83-F1
#
_cell.length_a   1.000
_cell.length_b   1.000
_cell.length_c   1.000
_cell.angle_alpha   90.00
_cell.angle_beta   90.00
_cell.angle_gamma   90.00
#
_symmetry.space_group_name_H-M   'P 1'
#
loop_
_entity.id
_entity.type
_entity.pdbx_description
1 polymer ?
#
loop_
_entity_poly.entity_id
_entity_poly.type
_entity_poly.pdbx_seq_one_letter_code
_entity_poly.pdbx_strand_id
1 'polypeptide(L)'
;MKLGIICLLSAVPLAQAMPTEPGCKRIQYRFPAGSGNPDRAQAVADAYRRVYHEYEKYCFGKDGLQPITKTCDEGSLWGFGGTVIDGLDTAIMMNLTDIVEKGLANTAKVDFSHANTLVELFDANIRIIAGLLSAYDLLTSGMFYNEYPKDQISALLAGAKTLATNLKPCFDTPSGVPASFTNFTTKRPVDGFQYTSPNKLPFDGKSHKAQNTAVSGTLILEFFRLSDLTGDDSFATLARKAESHLINPKPAPRYPGLVGGQVDTDTGEFLDYNFGWQSGVDSFFEYLIKAHIYDPRQDTDSGYLKFWTVAVESSMKYDTVSPYGFPNLKFLSNTDNMGNLKYSIDDYTCFAGGNILLGGAYLGRQDIKDAGLALTDSCHQAYNTTVTGLGPLTLAWYNENNTAWNPAYDNNTELRDYAAKNGYFIPPEGYSNVYFSFPETIESIWYAWRITGDTRWQEYNWEIFNALNSTRSSEIPYWEILNVNEPFGGGSWNSLSTTLLARFPRLELPPNPFNEFHPFLNLPTKLQAMIWKHASLQTRAVCLFDYPMIFPCPFQYQTRQPSLLHVCAQARMDGLKYYRLCHQLTPLDPTRMDMVYVNFEVDRFMYLRVDPKVLDVPPDALEDNLDKHNLDHEILGLVKFLDVLEQATEE
;
A
#
# COMPACT_ATOMS: atom_id res chain seq x y z
N MET A 1 43.97 43.34 13.17
CA MET A 1 44.87 42.33 12.57
C MET A 1 44.81 41.08 13.45
N LYS A 2 44.18 40.00 12.96
CA LYS A 2 44.21 38.57 13.38
C LYS A 2 43.79 38.23 14.84
N LEU A 3 42.62 37.62 15.06
CA LEU A 3 42.24 36.18 14.96
C LEU A 3 42.54 35.37 16.24
N GLY A 4 41.50 34.76 16.84
CA GLY A 4 41.66 33.50 17.60
C GLY A 4 40.64 33.19 18.72
N ILE A 5 39.60 32.40 18.40
CA ILE A 5 39.00 31.28 19.20
C ILE A 5 38.22 31.68 20.47
N ILE A 6 36.88 31.76 20.50
CA ILE A 6 35.81 30.72 20.50
C ILE A 6 36.01 29.58 21.53
N CYS A 7 35.35 29.71 22.69
CA CYS A 7 34.80 28.59 23.47
C CYS A 7 33.41 29.01 23.99
N LEU A 8 32.39 28.88 23.13
CA LEU A 8 31.01 28.76 23.58
C LEU A 8 30.83 27.28 23.96
N LEU A 9 30.77 27.01 25.25
CA LEU A 9 30.27 25.75 25.78
C LEU A 9 28.84 25.60 25.28
N SER A 10 28.68 24.79 24.24
CA SER A 10 27.40 24.33 23.72
C SER A 10 26.66 23.63 24.86
N ALA A 11 25.63 24.29 25.38
CA ALA A 11 24.55 23.62 26.07
C ALA A 11 23.94 22.63 25.08
N VAL A 12 24.30 21.37 25.22
CA VAL A 12 23.54 20.26 24.64
C VAL A 12 22.15 20.36 25.26
N PRO A 13 21.07 20.57 24.49
CA PRO A 13 19.77 20.25 25.02
C PRO A 13 19.78 18.73 25.15
N LEU A 14 19.91 18.23 26.38
CA LEU A 14 19.35 16.92 26.69
C LEU A 14 17.94 16.93 26.07
N ALA A 15 17.61 15.89 25.30
CA ALA A 15 16.22 15.61 24.94
C ALA A 15 15.44 15.54 26.26
N GLN A 16 14.88 16.67 26.68
CA GLN A 16 13.97 16.73 27.80
C GLN A 16 12.81 15.87 27.35
N ALA A 17 12.59 14.76 28.07
CA ALA A 17 11.32 14.08 28.03
C ALA A 17 10.25 15.16 28.13
N MET A 18 9.46 15.35 27.06
CA MET A 18 8.38 16.30 27.08
C MET A 18 7.59 16.05 28.36
N PRO A 19 7.25 17.09 29.14
CA PRO A 19 6.37 16.92 30.28
C PRO A 19 5.13 16.20 29.76
N THR A 20 4.81 15.02 30.31
CA THR A 20 3.51 14.43 30.04
C THR A 20 2.50 15.43 30.58
N GLU A 21 1.82 16.14 29.68
CA GLU A 21 0.64 16.95 29.99
C GLU A 21 -0.23 16.14 30.98
N PRO A 22 -0.56 16.69 32.16
CA PRO A 22 -1.40 15.99 33.13
C PRO A 22 -2.73 15.57 32.48
N GLY A 23 -2.87 14.28 32.17
CA GLY A 23 -4.06 13.73 31.51
C GLY A 23 -3.79 12.90 30.24
N CYS A 24 -2.61 13.01 29.61
CA CYS A 24 -2.28 12.17 28.45
C CYS A 24 -2.08 10.70 28.86
N LYS A 25 -2.97 9.82 28.41
CA LYS A 25 -2.83 8.37 28.61
C LYS A 25 -1.66 7.84 27.79
N ARG A 26 -0.82 7.00 28.41
CA ARG A 26 0.24 6.30 27.70
C ARG A 26 -0.38 5.15 26.90
N ILE A 27 -0.31 5.25 25.57
CA ILE A 27 -0.75 4.21 24.63
C ILE A 27 0.43 3.34 24.21
N GLN A 28 1.58 3.96 23.93
CA GLN A 28 2.74 3.26 23.38
C GLN A 28 3.50 2.47 24.46
N TYR A 29 4.06 1.33 24.05
CA TYR A 29 5.04 0.58 24.79
C TYR A 29 6.26 1.45 25.13
N ARG A 30 6.90 1.17 26.27
CA ARG A 30 8.10 1.90 26.68
C ARG A 30 9.33 1.31 26.02
N PHE A 31 9.61 1.75 24.80
CA PHE A 31 10.82 1.38 24.08
C PHE A 31 12.09 1.88 24.82
N PRO A 32 13.09 1.02 25.05
CA PRO A 32 14.44 1.48 25.38
C PRO A 32 14.97 2.45 24.32
N ALA A 33 15.79 3.42 24.73
CA ALA A 33 16.44 4.31 23.78
C ALA A 33 17.30 3.49 22.78
N GLY A 34 17.17 3.77 21.48
CA GLY A 34 17.88 3.04 20.44
C GLY A 34 17.26 1.70 20.02
N SER A 35 16.00 1.44 20.35
CA SER A 35 15.28 0.21 19.93
C SER A 35 14.90 0.19 18.44
N GLY A 36 15.08 1.31 17.73
CA GLY A 36 14.88 1.37 16.29
C GLY A 36 15.98 0.65 15.50
N ASN A 37 15.68 0.30 14.26
CA ASN A 37 16.66 -0.27 13.32
C ASN A 37 17.05 0.80 12.28
N PRO A 38 18.21 1.47 12.44
CA PRO A 38 18.60 2.57 11.56
C PRO A 38 18.85 2.13 10.10
N ASP A 39 19.31 0.90 9.87
CA ASP A 39 19.57 0.40 8.52
C ASP A 39 18.25 0.15 7.75
N ARG A 40 17.25 -0.45 8.41
CA ARG A 40 15.91 -0.63 7.83
C ARG A 40 15.23 0.71 7.61
N ALA A 41 15.34 1.62 8.59
CA ALA A 41 14.87 3.00 8.49
C ALA A 41 15.46 3.72 7.27
N GLN A 42 16.78 3.62 7.08
CA GLN A 42 17.45 4.21 5.92
C GLN A 42 17.01 3.56 4.62
N ALA A 43 16.88 2.22 4.56
CA ALA A 43 16.41 1.53 3.36
C ALA A 43 15.01 1.98 2.92
N VAL A 44 14.12 2.24 3.88
CA VAL A 44 12.78 2.80 3.64
C VAL A 44 12.87 4.23 3.13
N ALA A 45 13.69 5.08 3.74
CA ALA A 45 13.91 6.46 3.29
C ALA A 45 14.53 6.51 1.87
N ASP A 46 15.43 5.59 1.55
CA ASP A 46 16.01 5.46 0.22
C ASP A 46 14.96 5.02 -0.79
N ALA A 47 14.03 4.14 -0.41
CA ALA A 47 12.92 3.73 -1.27
C ALA A 47 11.97 4.91 -1.56
N TYR A 48 11.63 5.69 -0.54
CA TYR A 48 10.88 6.95 -0.70
C TYR A 48 11.60 7.89 -1.68
N ARG A 49 12.89 8.17 -1.44
CA ARG A 49 13.69 9.07 -2.30
C ARG A 49 13.73 8.60 -3.75
N ARG A 50 13.94 7.30 -4.00
CA ARG A 50 13.97 6.76 -5.37
C ARG A 50 12.67 7.07 -6.11
N VAL A 51 11.52 6.82 -5.49
CA VAL A 51 10.22 7.01 -6.14
C VAL A 51 9.83 8.48 -6.22
N TYR A 52 10.13 9.27 -5.18
CA TYR A 52 9.93 10.70 -5.22
C TYR A 52 10.77 11.37 -6.32
N HIS A 53 12.02 10.96 -6.51
CA HIS A 53 12.86 11.53 -7.58
C HIS A 53 12.37 11.16 -8.98
N GLU A 54 11.74 10.01 -9.17
CA GLU A 54 11.13 9.71 -10.45
C GLU A 54 9.87 10.55 -10.70
N TYR A 55 9.01 10.69 -9.69
CA TYR A 55 7.91 11.65 -9.69
C TYR A 55 8.41 13.07 -9.98
N GLU A 56 9.44 13.53 -9.29
CA GLU A 56 10.02 14.86 -9.45
C GLU A 56 10.55 15.07 -10.87
N LYS A 57 11.21 14.05 -11.43
CA LYS A 57 11.80 14.12 -12.78
C LYS A 57 10.76 14.31 -13.87
N TYR A 58 9.61 13.63 -13.76
CA TYR A 58 8.62 13.60 -14.84
C TYR A 58 7.42 14.50 -14.58
N CYS A 59 6.99 14.64 -13.32
CA CYS A 59 5.67 15.14 -12.95
C CYS A 59 5.64 16.04 -11.71
N PHE A 60 6.77 16.66 -11.33
CA PHE A 60 6.81 17.55 -10.17
C PHE A 60 5.72 18.64 -10.23
N GLY A 61 4.96 18.77 -9.15
CA GLY A 61 3.85 19.71 -9.02
C GLY A 61 2.54 19.26 -9.69
N LYS A 62 2.52 18.09 -10.34
CA LYS A 62 1.30 17.43 -10.85
C LYS A 62 0.74 16.46 -9.81
N ASP A 63 -0.47 15.96 -10.02
CA ASP A 63 -1.16 15.16 -9.00
C ASP A 63 -0.52 13.79 -8.80
N GLY A 64 -0.05 13.16 -9.89
CA GLY A 64 0.59 11.86 -9.82
C GLY A 64 1.47 11.57 -11.04
N LEU A 65 2.16 10.43 -10.98
CA LEU A 65 2.99 9.89 -12.06
C LEU A 65 2.39 8.58 -12.54
N GLN A 66 2.24 8.44 -13.86
CA GLN A 66 1.95 7.18 -14.53
C GLN A 66 3.27 6.47 -14.83
N PRO A 67 3.63 5.44 -14.05
CA PRO A 67 4.98 4.95 -13.91
C PRO A 67 5.60 4.31 -15.15
N ILE A 68 4.78 3.54 -15.88
CA ILE A 68 5.22 2.76 -17.04
C ILE A 68 5.36 3.71 -18.23
N THR A 69 4.39 4.61 -18.42
CA THR A 69 4.37 5.56 -19.53
C THR A 69 5.19 6.84 -19.27
N LYS A 70 5.57 7.10 -18.02
CA LYS A 70 6.25 8.32 -17.57
C LYS A 70 5.48 9.60 -17.90
N THR A 71 4.16 9.50 -17.88
CA THR A 71 3.22 10.60 -18.10
C THR A 71 2.62 11.08 -16.79
N CYS A 72 2.06 12.28 -16.74
CA CYS A 72 1.52 12.81 -15.50
C CYS A 72 0.02 12.61 -15.40
N ASP A 73 -0.43 12.35 -14.18
CA ASP A 73 -1.80 12.62 -13.79
C ASP A 73 -1.90 14.08 -13.35
N GLU A 74 -2.78 14.83 -14.00
CA GLU A 74 -2.98 16.26 -13.78
C GLU A 74 -4.37 16.62 -13.26
N GLY A 75 -5.21 15.63 -12.96
CA GLY A 75 -6.63 15.87 -12.71
C GLY A 75 -7.26 15.05 -11.59
N SER A 76 -6.69 13.92 -11.17
CA SER A 76 -7.32 13.10 -10.12
C SER A 76 -7.34 13.78 -8.75
N LEU A 77 -6.47 14.78 -8.53
CA LEU A 77 -6.49 15.64 -7.34
C LEU A 77 -6.54 17.12 -7.72
N TRP A 78 -7.32 17.39 -8.79
CA TRP A 78 -7.72 18.73 -9.25
C TRP A 78 -6.58 19.66 -9.66
N GLY A 79 -5.39 19.12 -9.90
CA GLY A 79 -4.19 19.87 -10.24
C GLY A 79 -3.55 20.60 -9.05
N PHE A 80 -3.88 20.20 -7.82
CA PHE A 80 -3.30 20.78 -6.60
C PHE A 80 -1.89 20.26 -6.30
N GLY A 81 -1.36 19.34 -7.11
CA GLY A 81 -0.05 18.74 -6.87
C GLY A 81 -0.12 17.72 -5.75
N GLY A 82 -1.16 16.88 -5.77
CA GLY A 82 -1.48 15.92 -4.71
C GLY A 82 -0.29 15.14 -4.18
N THR A 83 0.53 14.54 -5.05
CA THR A 83 1.75 13.81 -4.65
C THR A 83 2.75 14.65 -3.83
N VAL A 84 2.93 15.95 -4.16
CA VAL A 84 3.80 16.83 -3.37
C VAL A 84 3.26 17.02 -1.96
N ILE A 85 1.94 17.23 -1.85
CA ILE A 85 1.27 17.53 -0.57
C ILE A 85 1.20 16.28 0.31
N ASP A 86 0.75 15.16 -0.26
CA ASP A 86 0.58 13.87 0.43
C ASP A 86 1.94 13.33 0.94
N GLY A 87 3.03 13.50 0.19
CA GLY A 87 4.37 13.08 0.61
C GLY A 87 5.11 14.05 1.55
N LEU A 88 4.59 15.26 1.77
CA LEU A 88 5.36 16.32 2.44
C LEU A 88 5.63 16.00 3.91
N ASP A 89 4.63 15.50 4.64
CA ASP A 89 4.77 15.16 6.05
C ASP A 89 5.72 13.96 6.26
N THR A 90 5.70 12.98 5.36
CA THR A 90 6.63 11.86 5.33
C THR A 90 8.04 12.36 5.09
N ALA A 91 8.26 13.26 4.13
CA ALA A 91 9.57 13.86 3.90
C ALA A 91 10.08 14.64 5.12
N ILE A 92 9.19 15.35 5.84
CA ILE A 92 9.50 16.04 7.11
C ILE A 92 9.92 15.02 8.18
N MET A 93 9.13 13.96 8.38
CA MET A 93 9.41 12.90 9.36
C MET A 93 10.72 12.15 9.07
N MET A 94 11.06 12.00 7.79
CA MET A 94 12.29 11.39 7.31
C MET A 94 13.49 12.33 7.29
N ASN A 95 13.31 13.61 7.62
CA ASN A 95 14.34 14.65 7.55
C ASN A 95 14.97 14.77 6.15
N LEU A 96 14.17 14.64 5.09
CA LEU A 96 14.59 14.80 3.69
C LEU A 96 14.52 16.27 3.28
N THR A 97 15.40 17.08 3.85
CA THR A 97 15.31 18.55 3.81
C THR A 97 15.20 19.15 2.41
N ASP A 98 15.88 18.53 1.44
CA ASP A 98 15.87 18.92 0.02
C ASP A 98 14.51 18.72 -0.64
N ILE A 99 13.79 17.66 -0.28
CA ILE A 99 12.44 17.36 -0.75
C ILE A 99 11.44 18.32 -0.09
N VAL A 100 11.59 18.54 1.23
CA VAL A 100 10.71 19.44 2.00
C VAL A 100 10.80 20.88 1.47
N GLU A 101 12.01 21.40 1.24
CA GLU A 101 12.20 22.76 0.74
C GLU A 101 11.51 22.99 -0.62
N LYS A 102 11.69 22.05 -1.56
CA LYS A 102 11.04 22.10 -2.88
C LYS A 102 9.53 21.95 -2.76
N GLY A 103 9.06 21.02 -1.92
CA GLY A 103 7.64 20.78 -1.67
C GLY A 103 6.94 22.02 -1.13
N LEU A 104 7.50 22.66 -0.09
CA LEU A 104 6.98 23.91 0.48
C LEU A 104 6.92 25.03 -0.57
N ALA A 105 8.00 25.22 -1.33
CA ALA A 105 8.06 26.25 -2.36
C ALA A 105 7.06 26.03 -3.52
N ASN A 106 6.73 24.77 -3.83
CA ASN A 106 5.69 24.41 -4.79
C ASN A 106 4.30 24.66 -4.22
N THR A 107 4.00 24.07 -3.07
CA THR A 107 2.69 24.13 -2.41
C THR A 107 2.27 25.56 -2.09
N ALA A 108 3.21 26.43 -1.69
CA ALA A 108 2.92 27.84 -1.41
C ALA A 108 2.41 28.64 -2.64
N LYS A 109 2.55 28.11 -3.86
CA LYS A 109 2.09 28.75 -5.11
C LYS A 109 0.76 28.19 -5.62
N VAL A 110 0.24 27.12 -5.01
CA VAL A 110 -0.99 26.46 -5.45
C VAL A 110 -2.19 27.34 -5.13
N ASP A 111 -3.08 27.52 -6.11
CA ASP A 111 -4.32 28.25 -5.93
C ASP A 111 -5.47 27.30 -5.58
N PHE A 112 -5.66 27.07 -4.28
CA PHE A 112 -6.72 26.22 -3.75
C PHE A 112 -8.14 26.80 -3.88
N SER A 113 -8.30 28.00 -4.45
CA SER A 113 -9.61 28.61 -4.67
C SER A 113 -10.22 28.29 -6.04
N HIS A 114 -9.45 27.66 -6.93
CA HIS A 114 -9.87 27.31 -8.29
C HIS A 114 -9.65 25.83 -8.58
N ALA A 115 -10.62 25.20 -9.23
CA ALA A 115 -10.52 23.85 -9.75
C ALA A 115 -11.27 23.80 -11.09
N ASN A 116 -10.75 23.04 -12.05
CA ASN A 116 -11.34 22.93 -13.40
C ASN A 116 -12.47 21.90 -13.48
N THR A 117 -12.62 21.06 -12.47
CA THR A 117 -13.60 19.99 -12.37
C THR A 117 -14.31 20.04 -11.02
N LEU A 118 -15.26 19.13 -10.79
CA LEU A 118 -15.89 18.98 -9.49
C LEU A 118 -14.87 18.48 -8.46
N VAL A 119 -14.83 19.11 -7.30
CA VAL A 119 -13.93 18.73 -6.19
C VAL A 119 -14.65 17.81 -5.23
N GLU A 120 -14.09 16.64 -4.99
CA GLU A 120 -14.62 15.65 -4.05
C GLU A 120 -14.25 16.01 -2.62
N LEU A 121 -15.24 15.99 -1.72
CA LEU A 121 -15.03 16.38 -0.33
C LEU A 121 -14.07 15.43 0.40
N PHE A 122 -14.24 14.11 0.24
CA PHE A 122 -13.51 13.11 1.01
C PHE A 122 -12.02 13.12 0.69
N ASP A 123 -11.64 12.87 -0.57
CA ASP A 123 -10.23 12.83 -0.97
C ASP A 123 -9.54 14.19 -0.80
N ALA A 124 -10.24 15.32 -1.05
CA ALA A 124 -9.67 16.64 -0.76
C ALA A 124 -9.43 16.86 0.74
N ASN A 125 -10.31 16.33 1.60
CA ASN A 125 -10.16 16.40 3.05
C ASN A 125 -8.96 15.56 3.53
N ILE A 126 -8.95 14.26 3.22
CA ILE A 126 -7.98 13.32 3.81
C ILE A 126 -6.59 13.41 3.18
N ARG A 127 -6.44 13.93 1.95
CA ARG A 127 -5.13 14.04 1.29
C ARG A 127 -4.60 15.47 1.33
N ILE A 128 -5.39 16.41 0.83
CA ILE A 128 -4.90 17.79 0.63
C ILE A 128 -5.02 18.59 1.92
N ILE A 129 -6.20 18.69 2.52
CA ILE A 129 -6.38 19.45 3.77
C ILE A 129 -5.56 18.80 4.89
N ALA A 130 -5.69 17.49 5.10
CA ALA A 130 -4.93 16.78 6.12
C ALA A 130 -3.41 16.88 5.89
N GLY A 131 -2.91 16.69 4.65
CA GLY A 131 -1.48 16.81 4.35
C GLY A 131 -0.92 18.21 4.61
N LEU A 132 -1.67 19.26 4.25
CA LEU A 132 -1.31 20.65 4.54
C LEU A 132 -1.29 20.93 6.06
N LEU A 133 -2.29 20.47 6.80
CA LEU A 133 -2.38 20.63 8.25
C LEU A 133 -1.30 19.84 8.98
N SER A 134 -1.05 18.59 8.57
CA SER A 134 0.00 17.70 9.09
C SER A 134 1.37 18.35 8.94
N ALA A 135 1.72 18.80 7.73
CA ALA A 135 2.98 19.49 7.47
C ALA A 135 3.11 20.80 8.29
N TYR A 136 2.03 21.59 8.39
CA TYR A 136 2.02 22.80 9.22
C TYR A 136 2.29 22.49 10.69
N ASP A 137 1.59 21.51 11.27
CA ASP A 137 1.75 21.11 12.66
C ASP A 137 3.15 20.55 12.94
N LEU A 138 3.67 19.69 12.07
CA LEU A 138 5.02 19.13 12.23
C LEU A 138 6.09 20.24 12.23
N LEU A 139 6.02 21.16 11.28
CA LEU A 139 7.01 22.25 11.14
C LEU A 139 6.89 23.31 12.24
N THR A 140 5.71 23.49 12.84
CA THR A 140 5.48 24.44 13.93
C THR A 140 5.57 23.82 15.33
N SER A 141 5.56 22.49 15.44
CA SER A 141 5.66 21.76 16.71
C SER A 141 6.95 22.01 17.48
N GLY A 142 8.00 22.46 16.79
CA GLY A 142 9.34 22.52 17.34
C GLY A 142 9.98 21.14 17.51
N MET A 143 9.45 20.05 16.94
CA MET A 143 10.10 18.73 16.98
C MET A 143 11.00 18.46 15.76
N PHE A 144 10.70 19.08 14.62
CA PHE A 144 11.42 18.89 13.36
C PHE A 144 12.18 20.17 13.02
N TYR A 145 13.34 20.34 13.66
CA TYR A 145 14.13 21.56 13.57
C TYR A 145 14.85 21.66 12.22
N ASN A 146 14.32 22.49 11.33
CA ASN A 146 14.99 22.99 10.13
C ASN A 146 14.51 24.43 9.87
N GLU A 147 15.38 25.29 9.34
CA GLU A 147 15.00 26.68 9.01
C GLU A 147 14.34 26.73 7.63
N TYR A 148 13.01 26.66 7.59
CA TYR A 148 12.23 26.87 6.38
C TYR A 148 11.57 28.27 6.32
N PRO A 149 11.27 28.81 5.13
CA PRO A 149 10.62 30.11 4.99
C PRO A 149 9.24 30.14 5.68
N LYS A 150 9.09 31.04 6.67
CA LYS A 150 7.87 31.14 7.50
C LYS A 150 6.62 31.47 6.71
N ASP A 151 6.76 32.21 5.63
CA ASP A 151 5.68 32.54 4.69
C ASP A 151 5.18 31.28 3.96
N GLN A 152 6.08 30.38 3.53
CA GLN A 152 5.69 29.12 2.91
C GLN A 152 5.02 28.17 3.90
N ILE A 153 5.50 28.10 5.14
CA ILE A 153 4.82 27.33 6.20
C ILE A 153 3.40 27.90 6.43
N SER A 154 3.29 29.21 6.55
CA SER A 154 2.00 29.89 6.78
C SER A 154 1.03 29.73 5.60
N ALA A 155 1.54 29.59 4.38
CA ALA A 155 0.75 29.30 3.18
C ALA A 155 0.06 27.93 3.24
N LEU A 156 0.59 26.94 3.97
CA LEU A 156 -0.05 25.63 4.15
C LEU A 156 -1.41 25.76 4.85
N LEU A 157 -1.44 26.44 6.01
CA LEU A 157 -2.66 26.67 6.77
C LEU A 157 -3.65 27.56 5.99
N ALA A 158 -3.15 28.59 5.29
CA ALA A 158 -3.98 29.43 4.44
C ALA A 158 -4.61 28.64 3.28
N GLY A 159 -3.85 27.73 2.66
CA GLY A 159 -4.31 26.83 1.61
C GLY A 159 -5.39 25.87 2.11
N ALA A 160 -5.15 25.20 3.25
CA ALA A 160 -6.11 24.30 3.88
C ALA A 160 -7.43 25.03 4.19
N LYS A 161 -7.37 26.23 4.78
CA LYS A 161 -8.55 27.06 5.05
C LYS A 161 -9.30 27.44 3.77
N THR A 162 -8.56 27.81 2.73
CA THR A 162 -9.15 28.21 1.44
C THR A 162 -9.87 27.05 0.78
N LEU A 163 -9.24 25.87 0.72
CA LEU A 163 -9.84 24.66 0.16
C LEU A 163 -11.10 24.25 0.94
N ALA A 164 -11.00 24.13 2.27
CA ALA A 164 -12.13 23.77 3.12
C ALA A 164 -13.29 24.76 2.99
N THR A 165 -13.01 26.06 2.86
CA THR A 165 -14.05 27.09 2.66
C THR A 165 -14.80 26.87 1.35
N ASN A 166 -14.09 26.50 0.29
CA ASN A 166 -14.72 26.20 -1.01
C ASN A 166 -15.47 24.87 -1.02
N LEU A 167 -15.19 23.97 -0.08
CA LEU A 167 -15.88 22.69 0.13
C LEU A 167 -17.12 22.78 1.03
N LYS A 168 -17.31 23.88 1.79
CA LYS A 168 -18.52 24.08 2.61
C LYS A 168 -19.85 23.84 1.87
N PRO A 169 -20.02 24.19 0.57
CA PRO A 169 -21.26 23.92 -0.14
C PRO A 169 -21.65 22.45 -0.21
N CYS A 170 -20.72 21.49 -0.03
CA CYS A 170 -21.09 20.07 0.05
C CYS A 170 -22.10 19.79 1.17
N PHE A 171 -22.10 20.59 2.24
CA PHE A 171 -22.99 20.42 3.39
C PHE A 171 -24.34 21.13 3.22
N ASP A 172 -24.57 21.81 2.10
CA ASP A 172 -25.84 22.48 1.78
C ASP A 172 -26.93 21.48 1.31
N THR A 173 -27.03 20.36 2.03
CA THR A 173 -28.07 19.35 1.89
C THR A 173 -29.14 19.56 2.97
N PRO A 174 -30.38 19.07 2.79
CA PRO A 174 -31.43 19.27 3.78
C PRO A 174 -31.07 18.72 5.18
N SER A 175 -30.39 17.56 5.26
CA SER A 175 -29.96 16.97 6.53
C SER A 175 -28.66 17.56 7.08
N GLY A 176 -27.79 18.10 6.21
CA GLY A 176 -26.41 18.46 6.53
C GLY A 176 -25.40 17.31 6.38
N VAL A 177 -25.83 16.09 6.04
CA VAL A 177 -24.94 15.02 5.54
C VAL A 177 -24.41 15.45 4.17
N PRO A 178 -23.09 15.48 3.96
CA PRO A 178 -22.52 16.14 2.78
C PRO A 178 -22.80 15.38 1.49
N ALA A 179 -23.07 16.13 0.43
CA ALA A 179 -22.93 15.64 -0.94
C ALA A 179 -21.46 15.32 -1.25
N SER A 180 -21.22 14.49 -2.27
CA SER A 180 -19.88 13.99 -2.57
C SER A 180 -18.96 15.06 -3.15
N PHE A 181 -19.50 15.94 -3.99
CA PHE A 181 -18.70 16.93 -4.69
C PHE A 181 -19.24 18.35 -4.52
N THR A 182 -18.40 19.32 -4.83
CA THR A 182 -18.81 20.70 -5.05
C THR A 182 -18.28 21.22 -6.37
N ASN A 183 -19.05 22.11 -6.98
CA ASN A 183 -18.58 22.91 -8.10
C ASN A 183 -18.10 24.27 -7.59
N PHE A 184 -16.80 24.55 -7.69
CA PHE A 184 -16.21 25.80 -7.20
C PHE A 184 -16.72 27.05 -7.94
N THR A 185 -17.25 26.91 -9.16
CA THR A 185 -17.82 28.03 -9.92
C THR A 185 -19.25 28.33 -9.48
N THR A 186 -20.11 27.32 -9.40
CA THR A 186 -21.53 27.51 -9.05
C THR A 186 -21.75 27.61 -7.55
N LYS A 187 -20.77 27.20 -6.73
CA LYS A 187 -20.84 27.10 -5.27
C LYS A 187 -22.04 26.27 -4.82
N ARG A 188 -22.23 25.10 -5.45
CA ARG A 188 -23.33 24.17 -5.15
C ARG A 188 -22.81 22.77 -4.84
N PRO A 189 -23.51 22.02 -3.98
CA PRO A 189 -23.28 20.59 -3.83
C PRO A 189 -23.67 19.85 -5.11
N VAL A 190 -22.97 18.75 -5.37
CA VAL A 190 -23.29 17.77 -6.41
C VAL A 190 -23.26 16.39 -5.77
N ASP A 191 -24.40 15.71 -5.82
CA ASP A 191 -24.57 14.35 -5.31
C ASP A 191 -23.70 13.39 -6.12
N GLY A 192 -23.02 12.45 -5.46
CA GLY A 192 -22.13 11.52 -6.16
C GLY A 192 -22.86 10.39 -6.87
N PHE A 193 -23.80 9.74 -6.18
CA PHE A 193 -24.57 8.64 -6.76
C PHE A 193 -25.98 8.53 -6.17
N GLN A 194 -26.80 7.78 -6.88
CA GLN A 194 -28.13 7.37 -6.43
C GLN A 194 -28.05 5.94 -5.91
N TYR A 195 -28.61 5.68 -4.73
CA TYR A 195 -28.68 4.35 -4.15
C TYR A 195 -30.12 3.88 -4.04
N THR A 196 -30.43 2.68 -4.54
CA THR A 196 -31.73 2.07 -4.35
C THR A 196 -31.72 1.22 -3.09
N SER A 197 -32.48 1.63 -2.08
CA SER A 197 -32.58 0.92 -0.81
C SER A 197 -33.22 -0.47 -0.99
N PRO A 198 -32.97 -1.43 -0.08
CA PRO A 198 -33.64 -2.72 -0.16
C PRO A 198 -35.17 -2.59 -0.15
N ASN A 199 -35.88 -3.39 -0.95
CA ASN A 199 -37.35 -3.43 -0.93
C ASN A 199 -37.85 -4.31 0.24
N LYS A 200 -37.49 -3.93 1.47
CA LYS A 200 -37.84 -4.63 2.70
C LYS A 200 -37.73 -3.69 3.89
N LEU A 201 -38.79 -3.65 4.72
CA LEU A 201 -38.82 -2.83 5.93
C LEU A 201 -37.56 -3.03 6.80
N PRO A 202 -37.01 -1.94 7.37
CA PRO A 202 -37.56 -0.58 7.38
C PRO A 202 -37.32 0.24 6.11
N PHE A 203 -36.63 -0.30 5.10
CA PHE A 203 -36.33 0.38 3.85
C PHE A 203 -37.50 0.31 2.85
N ASP A 204 -37.56 1.25 1.92
CA ASP A 204 -38.75 1.50 1.09
C ASP A 204 -38.59 1.09 -0.39
N GLY A 205 -37.43 0.55 -0.78
CA GLY A 205 -37.18 0.08 -2.14
C GLY A 205 -37.00 1.18 -3.18
N LYS A 206 -36.83 2.45 -2.78
CA LYS A 206 -36.70 3.59 -3.70
C LYS A 206 -35.26 4.04 -3.87
N SER A 207 -35.03 4.87 -4.89
CA SER A 207 -33.76 5.53 -5.11
C SER A 207 -33.66 6.81 -4.28
N HIS A 208 -32.52 6.97 -3.60
CA HIS A 208 -32.18 8.10 -2.75
C HIS A 208 -30.87 8.72 -3.20
N LYS A 209 -30.74 10.03 -2.98
CA LYS A 209 -29.44 10.69 -2.99
C LYS A 209 -28.66 10.18 -1.81
N ALA A 210 -27.59 9.46 -2.07
CA ALA A 210 -26.86 8.77 -1.03
C ALA A 210 -25.42 9.27 -0.94
N GLN A 211 -24.91 9.18 0.27
CA GLN A 211 -23.50 9.25 0.56
C GLN A 211 -23.12 8.03 1.40
N ASN A 212 -21.92 7.50 1.19
CA ASN A 212 -21.45 6.42 2.04
C ASN A 212 -21.06 6.94 3.44
N THR A 213 -21.04 6.02 4.41
CA THR A 213 -20.81 6.34 5.82
C THR A 213 -19.41 6.92 6.06
N ALA A 214 -18.39 6.37 5.41
CA ALA A 214 -17.01 6.86 5.50
C ALA A 214 -16.88 8.33 5.06
N VAL A 215 -17.37 8.68 3.87
CA VAL A 215 -17.33 10.06 3.36
C VAL A 215 -18.06 11.03 4.28
N SER A 216 -19.14 10.58 4.90
CA SER A 216 -19.93 11.40 5.84
C SER A 216 -19.23 11.61 7.19
N GLY A 217 -18.45 10.63 7.65
CA GLY A 217 -17.84 10.60 8.99
C GLY A 217 -16.36 10.96 9.06
N THR A 218 -15.64 10.92 7.94
CA THR A 218 -14.18 11.11 7.88
C THR A 218 -13.84 12.57 7.60
N LEU A 219 -14.37 13.45 8.44
CA LEU A 219 -14.25 14.92 8.30
C LEU A 219 -13.92 15.60 9.63
N ILE A 220 -14.29 14.98 10.76
CA ILE A 220 -14.23 15.63 12.08
C ILE A 220 -12.82 16.00 12.52
N LEU A 221 -11.79 15.21 12.20
CA LEU A 221 -10.42 15.49 12.65
C LEU A 221 -9.84 16.74 12.00
N GLU A 222 -9.83 16.79 10.67
CA GLU A 222 -9.28 17.92 9.91
C GLU A 222 -10.08 19.18 10.17
N PHE A 223 -11.41 19.07 10.22
CA PHE A 223 -12.27 20.24 10.42
C PHE A 223 -12.19 20.77 11.85
N PHE A 224 -12.02 19.91 12.87
CA PHE A 224 -11.74 20.37 14.24
C PHE A 224 -10.38 21.05 14.30
N ARG A 225 -9.35 20.42 13.74
CA ARG A 225 -8.00 21.00 13.73
C ARG A 225 -7.96 22.35 13.02
N LEU A 226 -8.65 22.46 11.89
CA LEU A 226 -8.74 23.69 11.13
C LEU A 226 -9.51 24.78 11.90
N SER A 227 -10.61 24.44 12.58
CA SER A 227 -11.30 25.38 13.47
C SER A 227 -10.39 25.87 14.59
N ASP A 228 -9.67 24.97 15.27
CA ASP A 228 -8.76 25.32 16.37
C ASP A 228 -7.63 26.26 15.90
N LEU A 229 -7.04 25.98 14.73
CA LEU A 229 -5.94 26.77 14.18
C LEU A 229 -6.39 28.13 13.62
N THR A 230 -7.63 28.24 13.14
CA THR A 230 -8.10 29.44 12.41
C THR A 230 -9.09 30.30 13.19
N GLY A 231 -9.67 29.78 14.27
CA GLY A 231 -10.76 30.40 15.03
C GLY A 231 -12.10 30.44 14.30
N ASP A 232 -12.25 29.75 13.16
CA ASP A 232 -13.53 29.62 12.44
C ASP A 232 -14.22 28.31 12.80
N ASP A 233 -15.14 28.36 13.77
CA ASP A 233 -15.87 27.19 14.28
C ASP A 233 -16.87 26.59 13.28
N SER A 234 -17.11 27.24 12.13
CA SER A 234 -18.07 26.71 11.16
C SER A 234 -17.61 25.39 10.54
N PHE A 235 -16.30 25.12 10.42
CA PHE A 235 -15.81 23.82 9.95
C PHE A 235 -16.21 22.71 10.93
N ALA A 236 -15.81 22.82 12.20
CA ALA A 236 -16.18 21.86 13.23
C ALA A 236 -17.70 21.68 13.36
N THR A 237 -18.48 22.77 13.22
CA THR A 237 -19.95 22.73 13.28
C THR A 237 -20.55 21.89 12.15
N LEU A 238 -20.06 22.06 10.92
CA LEU A 238 -20.52 21.30 9.75
C LEU A 238 -20.21 19.81 9.89
N ALA A 239 -18.97 19.47 10.25
CA ALA A 239 -18.55 18.08 10.46
C ALA A 239 -19.37 17.41 11.58
N ARG A 240 -19.58 18.09 12.72
CA ARG A 240 -20.43 17.58 13.81
C ARG A 240 -21.87 17.31 13.39
N LYS A 241 -22.44 18.19 12.56
CA LYS A 241 -23.82 18.03 12.09
C LYS A 241 -23.95 16.75 11.26
N ALA A 242 -23.04 16.51 10.33
CA ALA A 242 -23.00 15.28 9.55
C ALA A 242 -22.81 14.05 10.45
N GLU A 243 -21.79 14.08 11.31
CA GLU A 243 -21.45 13.02 12.26
C GLU A 243 -22.64 12.63 13.16
N SER A 244 -23.43 13.62 13.59
CA SER A 244 -24.55 13.40 14.52
C SER A 244 -25.60 12.43 14.01
N HIS A 245 -25.79 12.32 12.69
CA HIS A 245 -26.68 11.34 12.07
C HIS A 245 -26.10 9.93 12.14
N LEU A 246 -24.77 9.79 12.02
CA LEU A 246 -24.07 8.51 12.00
C LEU A 246 -24.03 7.89 13.40
N ILE A 247 -23.79 8.71 14.43
CA ILE A 247 -23.75 8.25 15.83
C ILE A 247 -25.12 8.20 16.51
N ASN A 248 -26.18 8.69 15.84
CA ASN A 248 -27.58 8.52 16.26
C ASN A 248 -28.41 7.89 15.12
N PRO A 249 -28.04 6.68 14.66
CA PRO A 249 -28.52 6.11 13.42
C PRO A 249 -30.03 5.87 13.42
N LYS A 250 -30.66 6.26 12.32
CA LYS A 250 -32.06 5.96 11.99
C LYS A 250 -32.15 5.38 10.59
N PRO A 251 -32.91 4.30 10.35
CA PRO A 251 -33.47 3.40 11.37
C PRO A 251 -32.37 2.81 12.27
N ALA A 252 -32.77 2.24 13.41
CA ALA A 252 -31.81 1.63 14.31
C ALA A 252 -31.02 0.51 13.59
N PRO A 253 -29.71 0.41 13.81
CA PRO A 253 -28.88 -0.58 13.14
C PRO A 253 -29.28 -2.00 13.56
N ARG A 254 -28.96 -2.97 12.71
CA ARG A 254 -29.23 -4.39 12.98
C ARG A 254 -28.57 -4.87 14.27
N TYR A 255 -27.34 -4.41 14.53
CA TYR A 255 -26.62 -4.63 15.78
C TYR A 255 -26.17 -3.28 16.36
N PRO A 256 -26.15 -3.11 17.69
CA PRO A 256 -25.78 -1.83 18.29
C PRO A 256 -24.42 -1.32 17.81
N GLY A 257 -24.36 -0.08 17.33
CA GLY A 257 -23.12 0.55 16.85
C GLY A 257 -22.64 0.10 15.45
N LEU A 258 -23.21 -0.96 14.87
CA LEU A 258 -22.84 -1.43 13.52
C LEU A 258 -23.78 -0.84 12.47
N VAL A 259 -23.39 0.31 11.93
CA VAL A 259 -24.20 1.11 11.00
C VAL A 259 -24.10 0.63 9.55
N GLY A 260 -25.08 0.99 8.73
CA GLY A 260 -25.09 0.66 7.31
C GLY A 260 -24.01 1.39 6.52
N GLY A 261 -23.90 1.06 5.22
CA GLY A 261 -22.91 1.64 4.32
C GLY A 261 -23.37 2.90 3.60
N GLN A 262 -24.67 3.20 3.65
CA GLN A 262 -25.30 4.25 2.85
C GLN A 262 -26.22 5.12 3.70
N VAL A 263 -26.15 6.44 3.51
CA VAL A 263 -26.91 7.46 4.24
C VAL A 263 -27.57 8.41 3.23
N ASP A 264 -28.86 8.69 3.43
CA ASP A 264 -29.62 9.63 2.63
C ASP A 264 -29.18 11.07 2.94
N THR A 265 -28.75 11.82 1.93
CA THR A 265 -28.30 13.21 2.13
C THR A 265 -29.44 14.17 2.45
N ASP A 266 -30.68 13.84 2.09
CA ASP A 266 -31.85 14.66 2.38
C ASP A 266 -32.37 14.45 3.81
N THR A 267 -32.37 13.21 4.31
CA THR A 267 -32.95 12.90 5.63
C THR A 267 -31.92 12.65 6.73
N GLY A 268 -30.71 12.22 6.37
CA GLY A 268 -29.69 11.71 7.30
C GLY A 268 -29.95 10.28 7.77
N GLU A 269 -30.92 9.59 7.19
CA GLU A 269 -31.25 8.20 7.55
C GLU A 269 -30.40 7.19 6.77
N PHE A 270 -30.03 6.09 7.42
CA PHE A 270 -29.36 4.96 6.79
C PHE A 270 -30.29 4.23 5.82
N LEU A 271 -29.73 3.80 4.71
CA LEU A 271 -30.45 3.21 3.58
C LEU A 271 -30.26 1.70 3.44
N ASP A 272 -29.37 1.11 4.24
CA ASP A 272 -29.16 -0.34 4.29
C ASP A 272 -28.60 -0.82 5.63
N TYR A 273 -28.38 -2.14 5.72
CA TYR A 273 -27.67 -2.79 6.82
C TYR A 273 -26.32 -3.35 6.38
N ASN A 274 -25.66 -2.77 5.38
CA ASN A 274 -24.33 -3.18 4.93
C ASN A 274 -23.24 -2.72 5.91
N PHE A 275 -23.28 -3.25 7.14
CA PHE A 275 -22.34 -2.92 8.20
C PHE A 275 -21.03 -3.69 8.06
N GLY A 276 -20.04 -3.25 8.81
CA GLY A 276 -18.71 -3.85 8.90
C GLY A 276 -17.63 -2.77 8.84
N TRP A 277 -16.40 -3.19 8.57
CA TRP A 277 -15.21 -2.32 8.59
C TRP A 277 -14.59 -2.14 7.20
N GLN A 278 -15.33 -2.51 6.15
CA GLN A 278 -14.93 -2.42 4.75
C GLN A 278 -14.95 -1.00 4.17
N SER A 279 -14.47 -0.90 2.93
CA SER A 279 -14.59 0.29 2.10
C SER A 279 -15.98 0.92 2.16
N GLY A 280 -16.03 2.21 2.49
CA GLY A 280 -17.26 3.00 2.57
C GLY A 280 -17.89 3.07 3.97
N VAL A 281 -17.33 2.37 4.97
CA VAL A 281 -17.69 2.50 6.39
C VAL A 281 -16.46 2.67 7.27
N ASP A 282 -15.37 1.96 6.97
CA ASP A 282 -14.04 2.02 7.61
C ASP A 282 -13.74 3.27 8.46
N SER A 283 -13.41 4.37 7.80
CA SER A 283 -12.79 5.56 8.36
C SER A 283 -13.75 6.39 9.23
N PHE A 284 -15.07 6.14 9.15
CA PHE A 284 -16.02 6.64 10.15
C PHE A 284 -15.70 6.05 11.54
N PHE A 285 -15.61 4.71 11.65
CA PHE A 285 -15.24 4.09 12.92
C PHE A 285 -13.84 4.49 13.36
N GLU A 286 -12.93 4.64 12.39
CA GLU A 286 -11.57 5.10 12.66
C GLU A 286 -11.54 6.45 13.38
N TYR A 287 -12.33 7.40 12.88
CA TYR A 287 -12.32 8.79 13.33
C TYR A 287 -12.98 8.96 14.69
N LEU A 288 -13.94 8.12 15.08
CA LEU A 288 -14.61 8.24 16.38
C LEU A 288 -13.61 8.17 17.56
N ILE A 289 -12.74 7.15 17.59
CA ILE A 289 -11.73 7.02 18.64
C ILE A 289 -10.63 8.06 18.50
N LYS A 290 -10.20 8.37 17.26
CA LYS A 290 -9.15 9.38 17.02
C LYS A 290 -9.60 10.78 17.43
N ALA A 291 -10.85 11.16 17.15
CA ALA A 291 -11.43 12.45 17.53
C ALA A 291 -11.63 12.55 19.05
N HIS A 292 -12.03 11.46 19.70
CA HIS A 292 -12.02 11.42 21.16
C HIS A 292 -10.62 11.64 21.73
N ILE A 293 -9.59 11.00 21.16
CA ILE A 293 -8.20 11.18 21.62
C ILE A 293 -7.71 12.62 21.35
N TYR A 294 -8.14 13.23 20.24
CA TYR A 294 -7.81 14.60 19.89
C TYR A 294 -8.31 15.61 20.94
N ASP A 295 -9.59 15.56 21.32
CA ASP A 295 -10.12 16.35 22.44
C ASP A 295 -11.18 15.58 23.25
N PRO A 296 -10.77 14.87 24.32
CA PRO A 296 -11.70 14.10 25.16
C PRO A 296 -12.80 14.93 25.82
N ARG A 297 -12.58 16.25 25.99
CA ARG A 297 -13.54 17.15 26.65
C ARG A 297 -14.69 17.49 25.74
N GLN A 298 -14.44 17.65 24.44
CA GLN A 298 -15.49 17.92 23.46
C GLN A 298 -16.32 16.66 23.18
N ASP A 299 -15.77 15.47 23.45
CA ASP A 299 -16.49 14.23 23.24
C ASP A 299 -17.59 13.92 24.28
N THR A 300 -17.59 14.61 25.44
CA THR A 300 -18.61 14.33 26.48
C THR A 300 -20.03 14.55 25.98
N ASP A 301 -20.20 15.47 25.02
CA ASP A 301 -21.48 15.86 24.48
C ASP A 301 -21.83 15.10 23.18
N SER A 302 -20.83 14.67 22.40
CA SER A 302 -21.05 13.89 21.18
C SER A 302 -21.16 12.39 21.43
N GLY A 303 -20.36 11.82 22.33
CA GLY A 303 -20.40 10.39 22.64
C GLY A 303 -19.73 9.48 21.60
N TYR A 304 -18.74 9.97 20.86
CA TYR A 304 -17.95 9.22 19.87
C TYR A 304 -17.27 8.01 20.51
N LEU A 305 -16.59 8.16 21.65
CA LEU A 305 -15.93 7.04 22.33
C LEU A 305 -16.94 5.96 22.73
N LYS A 306 -18.12 6.38 23.21
CA LYS A 306 -19.18 5.46 23.62
C LYS A 306 -19.70 4.68 22.41
N PHE A 307 -19.96 5.37 21.31
CA PHE A 307 -20.42 4.75 20.07
C PHE A 307 -19.38 3.75 19.54
N TRP A 308 -18.13 4.18 19.45
CA TRP A 308 -17.00 3.34 19.02
C TRP A 308 -16.86 2.09 19.89
N THR A 309 -16.93 2.24 21.22
CA THR A 309 -16.81 1.10 22.16
C THR A 309 -17.93 0.08 21.91
N VAL A 310 -19.16 0.55 21.71
CA VAL A 310 -20.31 -0.33 21.41
C VAL A 310 -20.14 -1.01 20.05
N ALA A 311 -19.65 -0.29 19.03
CA ALA A 311 -19.37 -0.85 17.71
C ALA A 311 -18.33 -1.97 17.79
N VAL A 312 -17.20 -1.75 18.47
CA VAL A 312 -16.16 -2.77 18.65
C VAL A 312 -16.67 -3.99 19.43
N GLU A 313 -17.40 -3.79 20.52
CA GLU A 313 -17.98 -4.89 21.30
C GLU A 313 -19.01 -5.69 20.48
N SER A 314 -19.80 -5.02 19.64
CA SER A 314 -20.70 -5.67 18.70
C SER A 314 -19.94 -6.42 17.60
N SER A 315 -18.88 -5.85 17.02
CA SER A 315 -18.09 -6.52 15.99
C SER A 315 -17.43 -7.79 16.53
N MET A 316 -16.77 -7.71 17.70
CA MET A 316 -16.22 -8.88 18.40
C MET A 316 -17.25 -10.00 18.60
N LYS A 317 -18.54 -9.66 18.67
CA LYS A 317 -19.63 -10.61 18.91
C LYS A 317 -20.30 -11.12 17.63
N TYR A 318 -20.48 -10.29 16.61
CA TYR A 318 -21.40 -10.57 15.50
C TYR A 318 -20.74 -10.70 14.13
N ASP A 319 -19.58 -10.10 13.88
CA ASP A 319 -18.90 -10.15 12.57
C ASP A 319 -17.45 -10.62 12.63
N THR A 320 -16.86 -10.73 13.82
CA THR A 320 -15.56 -11.39 14.02
C THR A 320 -15.73 -12.90 13.95
N VAL A 321 -15.31 -13.50 12.85
CA VAL A 321 -15.50 -14.93 12.57
C VAL A 321 -14.18 -15.63 12.24
N SER A 322 -14.16 -16.94 12.48
CA SER A 322 -13.03 -17.80 12.07
C SER A 322 -13.37 -18.59 10.83
N PRO A 323 -12.41 -18.77 9.91
CA PRO A 323 -12.55 -19.72 8.83
C PRO A 323 -12.69 -21.17 9.29
N TYR A 324 -13.37 -21.98 8.47
CA TYR A 324 -13.51 -23.41 8.68
C TYR A 324 -12.14 -24.09 8.86
N GLY A 325 -11.92 -24.74 10.00
CA GLY A 325 -10.66 -25.44 10.30
C GLY A 325 -9.52 -24.55 10.81
N PHE A 326 -9.69 -23.22 10.89
CA PHE A 326 -8.67 -22.28 11.33
C PHE A 326 -9.16 -21.40 12.50
N PRO A 327 -9.36 -21.97 13.70
CA PRO A 327 -9.92 -21.23 14.85
C PRO A 327 -9.02 -20.09 15.35
N ASN A 328 -7.74 -20.10 14.99
CA ASN A 328 -6.77 -19.07 15.37
C ASN A 328 -6.85 -17.83 14.47
N LEU A 329 -7.38 -17.95 13.24
CA LEU A 329 -7.60 -16.82 12.37
C LEU A 329 -8.93 -16.14 12.72
N LYS A 330 -8.93 -14.80 12.73
CA LYS A 330 -10.07 -13.94 13.02
C LYS A 330 -10.16 -12.87 11.95
N PHE A 331 -11.33 -12.77 11.31
CA PHE A 331 -11.63 -11.73 10.32
C PHE A 331 -12.93 -11.02 10.67
N LEU A 332 -13.00 -9.72 10.38
CA LEU A 332 -14.24 -8.92 10.46
C LEU A 332 -14.99 -9.06 9.14
N SER A 333 -15.97 -9.96 9.07
CA SER A 333 -16.68 -10.23 7.82
C SER A 333 -17.46 -9.01 7.32
N ASN A 334 -17.33 -8.72 6.03
CA ASN A 334 -18.24 -7.84 5.29
C ASN A 334 -19.66 -8.40 5.33
N THR A 335 -20.65 -7.54 5.07
CA THR A 335 -22.06 -7.95 4.97
C THR A 335 -22.72 -7.59 3.64
N ASP A 336 -23.93 -8.09 3.41
CA ASP A 336 -24.81 -7.60 2.36
C ASP A 336 -25.67 -6.42 2.85
N ASN A 337 -26.47 -5.82 1.96
CA ASN A 337 -27.37 -4.71 2.29
C ASN A 337 -28.47 -5.05 3.31
N MET A 338 -28.60 -6.31 3.71
CA MET A 338 -29.52 -6.78 4.74
C MET A 338 -28.80 -7.21 6.04
N GLY A 339 -27.47 -7.07 6.10
CA GLY A 339 -26.65 -7.40 7.25
C GLY A 339 -26.37 -8.90 7.42
N ASN A 340 -26.39 -9.67 6.34
CA ASN A 340 -25.94 -11.07 6.33
C ASN A 340 -24.43 -11.14 6.07
N LEU A 341 -23.71 -11.94 6.85
CA LEU A 341 -22.25 -12.10 6.71
C LEU A 341 -21.88 -12.72 5.37
N LYS A 342 -20.89 -12.13 4.70
CA LYS A 342 -20.33 -12.61 3.42
C LYS A 342 -19.09 -13.49 3.56
N TYR A 343 -18.55 -13.63 4.76
CA TYR A 343 -17.32 -14.40 4.99
C TYR A 343 -16.19 -13.99 4.03
N SER A 344 -16.06 -12.67 3.84
CA SER A 344 -15.07 -12.02 2.99
C SER A 344 -14.68 -10.68 3.57
N ILE A 345 -13.47 -10.20 3.26
CA ILE A 345 -13.03 -8.84 3.52
C ILE A 345 -12.34 -8.26 2.29
N ASP A 346 -12.30 -6.94 2.21
CA ASP A 346 -11.32 -6.22 1.38
C ASP A 346 -10.09 -5.85 2.22
N ASP A 347 -8.96 -5.51 1.58
CA ASP A 347 -7.73 -5.12 2.29
C ASP A 347 -7.93 -3.82 3.07
N TYR A 348 -8.87 -2.96 2.66
CA TYR A 348 -9.27 -1.79 3.45
C TYR A 348 -9.64 -2.17 4.88
N THR A 349 -10.40 -3.26 5.07
CA THR A 349 -10.81 -3.76 6.39
C THR A 349 -9.63 -4.02 7.33
N CYS A 350 -8.43 -4.27 6.81
CA CYS A 350 -7.26 -4.61 7.62
C CYS A 350 -6.75 -3.46 8.51
N PHE A 351 -7.23 -2.22 8.35
CA PHE A 351 -6.91 -1.09 9.23
C PHE A 351 -7.53 -1.29 10.63
N ALA A 352 -8.62 -2.05 10.70
CA ALA A 352 -9.42 -2.22 11.90
C ALA A 352 -8.61 -2.82 13.05
N GLY A 353 -7.62 -3.68 12.75
CA GLY A 353 -6.70 -4.23 13.75
C GLY A 353 -5.99 -3.13 14.55
N GLY A 354 -5.38 -2.17 13.86
CA GLY A 354 -4.71 -1.01 14.45
C GLY A 354 -5.67 -0.07 15.17
N ASN A 355 -6.85 0.16 14.61
CA ASN A 355 -7.86 1.01 15.22
C ASN A 355 -8.40 0.44 16.54
N ILE A 356 -8.77 -0.85 16.54
CA ILE A 356 -9.22 -1.59 17.71
C ILE A 356 -8.10 -1.65 18.76
N LEU A 357 -6.85 -1.88 18.34
CA LEU A 357 -5.68 -1.83 19.22
C LEU A 357 -5.51 -0.46 19.90
N LEU A 358 -5.60 0.63 19.13
CA LEU A 358 -5.50 1.99 19.63
C LEU A 358 -6.53 2.27 20.73
N GLY A 359 -7.80 1.97 20.47
CA GLY A 359 -8.85 2.19 21.44
C GLY A 359 -8.77 1.25 22.64
N GLY A 360 -8.40 -0.02 22.44
CA GLY A 360 -8.16 -0.98 23.53
C GLY A 360 -7.04 -0.52 24.47
N ALA A 361 -5.94 -0.01 23.92
CA ALA A 361 -4.85 0.58 24.69
C ALA A 361 -5.28 1.85 25.43
N TYR A 362 -6.01 2.76 24.77
CA TYR A 362 -6.52 3.98 25.39
C TYR A 362 -7.52 3.71 26.53
N LEU A 363 -8.37 2.70 26.38
CA LEU A 363 -9.36 2.29 27.38
C LEU A 363 -8.79 1.39 28.49
N GLY A 364 -7.59 0.84 28.30
CA GLY A 364 -7.04 -0.18 29.20
C GLY A 364 -7.78 -1.52 29.13
N ARG A 365 -8.41 -1.84 27.99
CA ARG A 365 -9.20 -3.05 27.75
C ARG A 365 -8.35 -4.11 27.05
N GLN A 366 -7.93 -5.13 27.79
CA GLN A 366 -7.07 -6.20 27.26
C GLN A 366 -7.78 -7.06 26.22
N ASP A 367 -9.06 -7.36 26.43
CA ASP A 367 -9.91 -8.11 25.50
C ASP A 367 -10.01 -7.43 24.12
N ILE A 368 -10.13 -6.09 24.10
CA ILE A 368 -10.15 -5.31 22.85
C ILE A 368 -8.76 -5.33 22.19
N LYS A 369 -7.67 -5.18 22.97
CA LYS A 369 -6.31 -5.30 22.41
C LYS A 369 -6.07 -6.68 21.81
N ASP A 370 -6.46 -7.75 22.49
CA ASP A 370 -6.27 -9.12 22.01
C ASP A 370 -7.05 -9.35 20.71
N ALA A 371 -8.26 -8.81 20.58
CA ALA A 371 -9.02 -8.82 19.34
C ALA A 371 -8.28 -8.09 18.21
N GLY A 372 -7.79 -6.87 18.45
CA GLY A 372 -7.03 -6.12 17.44
C GLY A 372 -5.72 -6.80 17.02
N LEU A 373 -5.00 -7.46 17.95
CA LEU A 373 -3.82 -8.28 17.61
C LEU A 373 -4.19 -9.48 16.73
N ALA A 374 -5.29 -10.18 17.06
CA ALA A 374 -5.74 -11.34 16.29
C ALA A 374 -6.16 -10.96 14.86
N LEU A 375 -6.87 -9.83 14.70
CA LEU A 375 -7.22 -9.29 13.40
C LEU A 375 -5.98 -8.90 12.59
N THR A 376 -5.01 -8.24 13.24
CA THR A 376 -3.74 -7.84 12.60
C THR A 376 -2.93 -9.06 12.11
N ASP A 377 -2.80 -10.10 12.95
CA ASP A 377 -2.09 -11.34 12.58
C ASP A 377 -2.81 -12.08 11.44
N SER A 378 -4.15 -12.03 11.42
CA SER A 378 -4.96 -12.66 10.38
C SER A 378 -4.90 -11.92 9.04
N CYS A 379 -4.79 -10.60 9.04
CA CYS A 379 -4.50 -9.84 7.81
C CYS A 379 -3.08 -10.11 7.31
N HIS A 380 -2.09 -10.18 8.21
CA HIS A 380 -0.73 -10.57 7.86
C HIS A 380 -0.65 -11.98 7.27
N GLN A 381 -1.50 -12.91 7.68
CA GLN A 381 -1.58 -14.26 7.09
C GLN A 381 -1.70 -14.20 5.56
N ALA A 382 -2.48 -13.26 5.02
CA ALA A 382 -2.62 -13.12 3.58
C ALA A 382 -1.33 -12.69 2.87
N TYR A 383 -0.52 -11.83 3.50
CA TYR A 383 0.79 -11.43 3.00
C TYR A 383 1.80 -12.57 3.12
N ASN A 384 1.73 -13.38 4.17
CA ASN A 384 2.67 -14.48 4.42
C ASN A 384 2.44 -15.71 3.53
N THR A 385 1.25 -15.89 2.94
CA THR A 385 0.92 -17.10 2.17
C THR A 385 0.80 -16.92 0.66
N THR A 386 0.84 -15.70 0.13
CA THR A 386 0.86 -15.45 -1.31
C THR A 386 2.25 -15.66 -1.90
N VAL A 387 2.32 -15.92 -3.21
CA VAL A 387 3.59 -16.16 -3.91
C VAL A 387 4.54 -14.97 -3.83
N THR A 388 4.00 -13.75 -3.87
CA THR A 388 4.80 -12.51 -3.85
C THR A 388 5.18 -12.03 -2.46
N GLY A 389 4.52 -12.51 -1.41
CA GLY A 389 4.62 -11.91 -0.08
C GLY A 389 3.75 -10.66 0.12
N LEU A 390 2.83 -10.38 -0.82
CA LEU A 390 1.94 -9.21 -0.83
C LEU A 390 0.46 -9.63 -0.69
N GLY A 391 -0.34 -8.79 -0.04
CA GLY A 391 -1.74 -9.06 0.22
C GLY A 391 -2.65 -8.86 -1.00
N PRO A 392 -3.65 -9.72 -1.22
CA PRO A 392 -4.69 -9.50 -2.22
C PRO A 392 -5.64 -8.36 -1.80
N LEU A 393 -6.27 -7.69 -2.77
CA LEU A 393 -7.34 -6.72 -2.49
C LEU A 393 -8.51 -7.34 -1.74
N THR A 394 -8.85 -8.60 -2.04
CA THR A 394 -10.01 -9.27 -1.43
C THR A 394 -9.66 -10.68 -1.03
N LEU A 395 -10.15 -11.12 0.12
CA LEU A 395 -10.09 -12.50 0.57
C LEU A 395 -11.45 -12.99 1.04
N ALA A 396 -11.72 -14.28 0.86
CA ALA A 396 -12.94 -14.93 1.31
C ALA A 396 -12.63 -16.28 1.97
N TRP A 397 -13.58 -16.82 2.72
CA TRP A 397 -13.40 -18.10 3.40
C TRP A 397 -14.71 -18.89 3.52
N TYR A 398 -14.57 -20.17 3.85
CA TYR A 398 -15.69 -21.05 4.18
C TYR A 398 -16.07 -20.87 5.65
N ASN A 399 -17.37 -20.74 5.93
CA ASN A 399 -17.91 -20.56 7.29
C ASN A 399 -17.87 -21.85 8.13
N GLU A 400 -18.41 -21.85 9.36
CA GLU A 400 -18.37 -23.03 10.23
C GLU A 400 -19.07 -24.28 9.65
N ASN A 401 -19.98 -24.12 8.69
CA ASN A 401 -20.65 -25.21 7.97
C ASN A 401 -19.87 -25.65 6.72
N ASN A 402 -18.65 -25.14 6.53
CA ASN A 402 -17.80 -25.37 5.38
C ASN A 402 -18.45 -24.92 4.05
N THR A 403 -19.23 -23.84 4.10
CA THR A 403 -19.89 -23.23 2.92
C THR A 403 -19.40 -21.81 2.70
N ALA A 404 -19.21 -21.40 1.44
CA ALA A 404 -18.88 -20.04 1.07
C ALA A 404 -20.14 -19.18 0.93
N TRP A 405 -19.99 -17.86 0.98
CA TRP A 405 -21.10 -16.94 0.71
C TRP A 405 -21.61 -17.03 -0.72
N ASN A 406 -20.70 -17.14 -1.70
CA ASN A 406 -21.06 -17.42 -3.07
C ASN A 406 -21.08 -18.94 -3.29
N PRO A 407 -22.26 -19.55 -3.57
CA PRO A 407 -22.35 -21.00 -3.78
C PRO A 407 -21.49 -21.51 -4.94
N ALA A 408 -21.06 -20.63 -5.87
CA ALA A 408 -20.14 -21.00 -6.93
C ALA A 408 -18.76 -21.44 -6.41
N TYR A 409 -18.34 -20.98 -5.22
CA TYR A 409 -17.05 -21.36 -4.64
C TYR A 409 -17.12 -22.70 -3.89
N ASP A 410 -18.31 -23.21 -3.55
CA ASP A 410 -18.43 -24.44 -2.76
C ASP A 410 -17.92 -25.69 -3.49
N ASN A 411 -18.03 -25.72 -4.81
CA ASN A 411 -17.61 -26.85 -5.64
C ASN A 411 -16.30 -26.59 -6.39
N ASN A 412 -15.63 -25.46 -6.15
CA ASN A 412 -14.35 -25.16 -6.78
C ASN A 412 -13.21 -25.81 -5.99
N THR A 413 -12.60 -26.86 -6.57
CA THR A 413 -11.53 -27.63 -5.93
C THR A 413 -10.29 -26.79 -5.63
N GLU A 414 -9.91 -25.87 -6.51
CA GLU A 414 -8.73 -25.02 -6.31
C GLU A 414 -8.92 -24.07 -5.12
N LEU A 415 -10.09 -23.42 -5.01
CA LEU A 415 -10.40 -22.55 -3.88
C LEU A 415 -10.51 -23.33 -2.57
N ARG A 416 -11.08 -24.55 -2.61
CA ARG A 416 -11.13 -25.47 -1.47
C ARG A 416 -9.73 -25.84 -0.99
N ASP A 417 -8.85 -26.22 -1.90
CA ASP A 417 -7.48 -26.62 -1.57
C ASP A 417 -6.67 -25.45 -1.02
N TYR A 418 -6.82 -24.27 -1.63
CA TYR A 418 -6.17 -23.05 -1.15
C TYR A 418 -6.66 -22.68 0.26
N ALA A 419 -7.97 -22.72 0.51
CA ALA A 419 -8.55 -22.46 1.84
C ALA A 419 -8.19 -23.51 2.88
N ALA A 420 -8.12 -24.79 2.51
CA ALA A 420 -7.70 -25.86 3.40
C ALA A 420 -6.23 -25.72 3.84
N LYS A 421 -5.40 -25.07 3.01
CA LYS A 421 -4.00 -24.77 3.33
C LYS A 421 -3.84 -23.48 4.15
N ASN A 422 -4.55 -22.41 3.77
CA ASN A 422 -4.25 -21.06 4.24
C ASN A 422 -5.31 -20.46 5.17
N GLY A 423 -6.51 -21.06 5.24
CA GLY A 423 -7.66 -20.56 5.99
C GLY A 423 -8.50 -19.52 5.26
N TYR A 424 -8.09 -19.10 4.07
CA TYR A 424 -8.85 -18.20 3.19
C TYR A 424 -8.54 -18.57 1.74
N PHE A 425 -9.26 -18.02 0.78
CA PHE A 425 -8.93 -18.04 -0.64
C PHE A 425 -9.11 -16.65 -1.25
N ILE A 426 -8.43 -16.41 -2.38
CA ILE A 426 -8.59 -15.19 -3.17
C ILE A 426 -9.74 -15.44 -4.15
N PRO A 427 -10.85 -14.67 -4.11
CA PRO A 427 -11.92 -14.83 -5.08
C PRO A 427 -11.41 -14.64 -6.51
N PRO A 428 -11.84 -15.47 -7.49
CA PRO A 428 -11.30 -15.43 -8.85
C PRO A 428 -11.80 -14.24 -9.68
N GLU A 429 -12.83 -13.53 -9.20
CA GLU A 429 -13.43 -12.40 -9.91
C GLU A 429 -12.82 -11.03 -9.56
N GLY A 430 -12.98 -10.11 -10.51
CA GLY A 430 -12.64 -8.70 -10.34
C GLY A 430 -11.15 -8.47 -10.17
N TYR A 431 -10.81 -7.57 -9.27
CA TYR A 431 -9.43 -7.21 -8.93
C TYR A 431 -8.94 -7.86 -7.64
N SER A 432 -9.57 -8.97 -7.21
CA SER A 432 -9.30 -9.57 -5.90
C SER A 432 -7.85 -9.97 -5.71
N ASN A 433 -7.16 -10.40 -6.77
CA ASN A 433 -5.76 -10.79 -6.76
C ASN A 433 -4.77 -9.61 -6.91
N VAL A 434 -5.26 -8.39 -7.16
CA VAL A 434 -4.42 -7.20 -7.35
C VAL A 434 -3.94 -6.70 -5.99
N TYR A 435 -2.68 -6.25 -5.94
CA TYR A 435 -2.18 -5.46 -4.83
C TYR A 435 -2.09 -4.00 -5.26
N PHE A 436 -2.85 -3.13 -4.58
CA PHE A 436 -2.94 -1.70 -4.88
C PHE A 436 -2.03 -0.81 -4.02
N SER A 437 -1.09 -1.41 -3.29
CA SER A 437 -0.21 -0.67 -2.36
C SER A 437 -0.96 0.11 -1.28
N PHE A 438 -2.11 -0.40 -0.87
CA PHE A 438 -2.81 0.15 0.29
C PHE A 438 -2.08 -0.27 1.60
N PRO A 439 -2.04 0.60 2.62
CA PRO A 439 -1.19 0.46 3.80
C PRO A 439 -1.86 -0.28 4.96
N GLU A 440 -3.12 -0.66 4.87
CA GLU A 440 -3.98 -0.90 6.03
C GLU A 440 -3.44 -2.04 6.90
N THR A 441 -2.94 -3.10 6.27
CA THR A 441 -2.23 -4.18 6.96
C THR A 441 -0.93 -3.69 7.62
N ILE A 442 -0.12 -2.91 6.91
CA ILE A 442 1.16 -2.35 7.43
C ILE A 442 0.91 -1.38 8.60
N GLU A 443 -0.16 -0.60 8.53
CA GLU A 443 -0.63 0.30 9.59
C GLU A 443 -0.98 -0.49 10.85
N SER A 444 -1.82 -1.51 10.73
CA SER A 444 -2.22 -2.35 11.87
C SER A 444 -1.02 -3.06 12.51
N ILE A 445 -0.10 -3.57 11.70
CA ILE A 445 1.16 -4.15 12.18
C ILE A 445 2.01 -3.10 12.91
N TRP A 446 2.05 -1.86 12.43
CA TRP A 446 2.74 -0.77 13.10
C TRP A 446 2.10 -0.45 14.47
N TYR A 447 0.78 -0.36 14.57
CA TYR A 447 0.09 -0.18 15.85
C TYR A 447 0.38 -1.34 16.81
N ALA A 448 0.34 -2.58 16.32
CA ALA A 448 0.64 -3.76 17.11
C ALA A 448 2.06 -3.69 17.69
N TRP A 449 3.05 -3.31 16.88
CA TRP A 449 4.41 -3.04 17.38
C TRP A 449 4.42 -1.93 18.43
N ARG A 450 3.88 -0.75 18.11
CA ARG A 450 3.94 0.43 19.00
C ARG A 450 3.26 0.19 20.35
N ILE A 451 2.21 -0.61 20.40
CA ILE A 451 1.44 -0.87 21.62
C ILE A 451 2.01 -2.02 22.43
N THR A 452 2.55 -3.06 21.78
CA THR A 452 3.02 -4.27 22.49
C THR A 452 4.52 -4.27 22.76
N GLY A 453 5.32 -3.64 21.91
CA GLY A 453 6.77 -3.77 21.91
C GLY A 453 7.29 -5.10 21.35
N ASP A 454 6.42 -5.98 20.85
CA ASP A 454 6.82 -7.25 20.23
C ASP A 454 7.49 -6.98 18.87
N THR A 455 8.76 -7.37 18.76
CA THR A 455 9.58 -7.13 17.56
C THR A 455 9.15 -7.96 16.36
N ARG A 456 8.36 -9.02 16.55
CA ARG A 456 7.79 -9.82 15.45
C ARG A 456 7.01 -8.94 14.47
N TRP A 457 6.26 -7.96 14.96
CA TRP A 457 5.52 -7.02 14.11
C TRP A 457 6.46 -6.17 13.23
N GLN A 458 7.68 -5.84 13.71
CA GLN A 458 8.67 -5.17 12.87
C GLN A 458 9.22 -6.10 11.78
N GLU A 459 9.36 -7.39 12.08
CA GLU A 459 9.77 -8.38 11.08
C GLU A 459 8.70 -8.54 10.01
N TYR A 460 7.42 -8.63 10.37
CA TYR A 460 6.31 -8.68 9.41
C TYR A 460 6.35 -7.49 8.44
N ASN A 461 6.42 -6.25 8.95
CA ASN A 461 6.50 -5.08 8.08
C ASN A 461 7.80 -5.03 7.25
N TRP A 462 8.89 -5.58 7.77
CA TRP A 462 10.14 -5.69 7.01
C TRP A 462 10.05 -6.72 5.87
N GLU A 463 9.39 -7.86 6.11
CA GLU A 463 9.10 -8.88 5.10
C GLU A 463 8.24 -8.30 3.98
N ILE A 464 7.16 -7.58 4.33
CA ILE A 464 6.31 -6.89 3.35
C ILE A 464 7.13 -5.85 2.56
N PHE A 465 7.95 -5.05 3.22
CA PHE A 465 8.83 -4.08 2.53
C PHE A 465 9.81 -4.77 1.56
N ASN A 466 10.38 -5.92 1.95
CA ASN A 466 11.28 -6.67 1.08
C ASN A 466 10.54 -7.30 -0.10
N ALA A 467 9.36 -7.89 0.12
CA ALA A 467 8.48 -8.43 -0.91
C ALA A 467 8.10 -7.35 -1.94
N LEU A 468 7.77 -6.17 -1.44
CA LEU A 468 7.53 -4.98 -2.26
C LEU A 468 8.76 -4.63 -3.09
N ASN A 469 9.97 -4.72 -2.54
CA ASN A 469 11.19 -4.33 -3.24
C ASN A 469 11.72 -5.40 -4.20
N SER A 470 11.49 -6.70 -3.92
CA SER A 470 11.93 -7.83 -4.75
C SER A 470 11.00 -8.09 -5.94
N THR A 471 9.73 -7.77 -5.79
CA THR A 471 8.73 -7.92 -6.87
C THR A 471 8.88 -6.84 -7.95
N ARG A 472 9.79 -5.88 -7.76
CA ARG A 472 10.06 -4.78 -8.71
C ARG A 472 11.06 -5.19 -9.80
N SER A 473 10.92 -4.56 -10.96
CA SER A 473 12.04 -4.40 -11.88
C SER A 473 12.87 -3.17 -11.50
N SER A 474 14.17 -3.17 -11.82
CA SER A 474 15.03 -2.00 -11.63
C SER A 474 14.66 -0.80 -12.52
N GLU A 475 13.77 -1.00 -13.49
CA GLU A 475 13.40 -0.01 -14.51
C GLU A 475 12.05 0.67 -14.24
N ILE A 476 11.18 0.05 -13.44
CA ILE A 476 9.83 0.51 -13.08
C ILE A 476 9.71 0.36 -11.56
N PRO A 477 10.08 1.36 -10.73
CA PRO A 477 10.14 1.22 -9.27
C PRO A 477 8.77 1.23 -8.56
N TYR A 478 7.71 0.81 -9.24
CA TYR A 478 6.33 0.98 -8.81
C TYR A 478 5.65 -0.35 -8.50
N TRP A 479 4.47 -0.23 -7.91
CA TRP A 479 4.19 -0.93 -6.67
C TRP A 479 2.86 -1.68 -6.70
N GLU A 480 1.99 -1.32 -7.65
CA GLU A 480 0.73 -2.00 -7.92
C GLU A 480 0.99 -3.18 -8.87
N ILE A 481 0.59 -4.40 -8.46
CA ILE A 481 0.82 -5.63 -9.22
C ILE A 481 -0.50 -6.35 -9.51
N LEU A 482 -0.58 -7.03 -10.66
CA LEU A 482 -1.83 -7.60 -11.16
C LEU A 482 -2.28 -8.85 -10.41
N ASN A 483 -1.34 -9.67 -9.92
CA ASN A 483 -1.65 -10.94 -9.27
C ASN A 483 -0.63 -11.29 -8.18
N VAL A 484 -0.99 -11.12 -6.91
CA VAL A 484 -0.14 -11.47 -5.77
C VAL A 484 0.22 -12.94 -5.68
N ASN A 485 -0.52 -13.81 -6.37
CA ASN A 485 -0.33 -15.26 -6.37
C ASN A 485 0.40 -15.77 -7.62
N GLU A 486 1.02 -14.88 -8.40
CA GLU A 486 1.92 -15.22 -9.51
C GLU A 486 3.37 -14.80 -9.22
N PRO A 487 4.37 -15.52 -9.75
CA PRO A 487 5.76 -15.07 -9.68
C PRO A 487 5.91 -13.65 -10.24
N PHE A 488 6.60 -12.79 -9.50
CA PHE A 488 6.79 -11.37 -9.85
C PHE A 488 5.50 -10.55 -10.01
N GLY A 489 4.36 -11.05 -9.50
CA GLY A 489 3.11 -10.29 -9.43
C GLY A 489 2.24 -10.31 -10.70
N GLY A 490 2.53 -11.18 -11.68
CA GLY A 490 1.73 -11.30 -12.91
C GLY A 490 1.77 -10.08 -13.85
N GLY A 491 2.57 -9.05 -13.51
CA GLY A 491 2.73 -7.79 -14.24
C GLY A 491 2.46 -6.55 -13.37
N SER A 492 2.71 -5.37 -13.93
CA SER A 492 2.60 -4.08 -13.23
C SER A 492 1.41 -3.26 -13.72
N TRP A 493 0.79 -2.50 -12.82
CA TRP A 493 -0.18 -1.47 -13.19
C TRP A 493 0.51 -0.18 -13.61
N ASN A 494 -0.05 0.49 -14.62
CA ASN A 494 0.35 1.85 -14.98
C ASN A 494 -0.48 2.84 -14.16
N SER A 495 -0.19 2.96 -12.87
CA SER A 495 -0.67 4.01 -11.97
C SER A 495 0.22 4.07 -10.72
N LEU A 496 0.41 5.27 -10.16
CA LEU A 496 1.02 5.46 -8.84
C LEU A 496 -0.02 6.09 -7.90
N SER A 497 -0.51 5.32 -6.94
CA SER A 497 -1.29 5.85 -5.84
C SER A 497 -0.49 6.89 -5.04
N THR A 498 -1.00 8.12 -4.90
CA THR A 498 -0.34 9.19 -4.11
C THR A 498 -0.11 8.77 -2.67
N THR A 499 -1.02 7.94 -2.17
CA THR A 499 -1.00 7.44 -0.80
C THR A 499 0.30 6.70 -0.46
N LEU A 500 0.93 6.06 -1.45
CA LEU A 500 2.18 5.34 -1.25
C LEU A 500 3.29 6.19 -0.63
N LEU A 501 3.38 7.47 -1.03
CA LEU A 501 4.40 8.39 -0.54
C LEU A 501 4.05 8.93 0.86
N ALA A 502 2.77 9.14 1.15
CA ALA A 502 2.29 9.59 2.47
C ALA A 502 2.41 8.54 3.59
N ARG A 503 2.62 7.27 3.25
CA ARG A 503 2.34 6.11 4.12
C ARG A 503 3.58 5.32 4.54
N PHE A 504 4.79 5.83 4.30
CA PHE A 504 5.97 5.16 4.85
C PHE A 504 6.00 5.29 6.38
N PRO A 505 6.25 4.20 7.12
CA PRO A 505 6.11 4.19 8.57
C PRO A 505 7.02 5.21 9.25
N ARG A 506 6.52 5.78 10.35
CA ARG A 506 7.26 6.73 11.21
C ARG A 506 8.62 6.16 11.62
N LEU A 507 9.68 6.91 11.30
CA LEU A 507 11.03 6.62 11.72
C LEU A 507 11.24 7.05 13.18
N GLU A 508 11.82 6.18 13.99
CA GLU A 508 12.54 6.63 15.19
C GLU A 508 13.95 7.02 14.73
N LEU A 509 14.15 8.29 14.39
CA LEU A 509 15.50 8.81 14.23
C LEU A 509 16.14 8.93 15.62
N PRO A 510 17.38 8.44 15.82
CA PRO A 510 18.14 8.75 17.03
C PRO A 510 18.34 10.28 17.14
N PRO A 511 18.45 10.83 18.36
CA PRO A 511 18.55 12.28 18.60
C PRO A 511 19.86 12.94 18.14
N ASN A 512 20.61 12.33 17.21
CA ASN A 512 21.76 12.94 16.57
C ASN A 512 21.86 12.44 15.12
N PRO A 513 21.92 13.33 14.11
CA PRO A 513 22.26 12.91 12.77
C PRO A 513 23.72 12.42 12.79
N PHE A 514 23.95 11.20 12.32
CA PHE A 514 25.28 10.81 11.88
C PHE A 514 25.67 11.74 10.74
N ASN A 515 26.53 12.71 11.04
CA ASN A 515 27.20 13.49 10.01
C ASN A 515 28.19 12.55 9.31
N GLU A 516 27.83 12.17 8.08
CA GLU A 516 28.61 11.41 7.07
C GLU A 516 28.30 9.90 6.93
N PHE A 517 27.80 9.56 5.73
CA PHE A 517 27.84 8.22 5.16
C PHE A 517 29.19 8.04 4.46
N HIS A 518 29.99 7.06 4.88
CA HIS A 518 31.20 6.65 4.15
C HIS A 518 30.97 5.27 3.51
N PRO A 519 31.01 5.13 2.17
CA PRO A 519 31.27 3.85 1.55
C PRO A 519 32.64 3.35 2.05
N PHE A 520 32.90 2.04 2.05
CA PHE A 520 34.15 1.41 2.52
C PHE A 520 35.38 1.75 1.64
N LEU A 521 35.64 3.04 1.39
CA LEU A 521 36.70 3.57 0.53
C LEU A 521 38.07 3.52 1.21
N ASN A 522 38.12 3.35 2.53
CA ASN A 522 39.37 3.40 3.30
C ASN A 522 39.97 2.03 3.65
N LEU A 523 39.33 0.93 3.26
CA LEU A 523 39.98 -0.38 3.35
C LEU A 523 40.92 -0.58 2.16
N PRO A 524 42.17 -1.01 2.36
CA PRO A 524 43.03 -1.40 1.25
C PRO A 524 42.32 -2.43 0.37
N THR A 525 42.35 -2.27 -0.95
CA THR A 525 41.68 -3.12 -1.96
C THR A 525 41.89 -4.63 -1.73
N LYS A 526 43.05 -5.00 -1.17
CA LYS A 526 43.41 -6.37 -0.81
C LYS A 526 42.51 -6.97 0.30
N LEU A 527 42.12 -6.19 1.29
CA LEU A 527 41.22 -6.62 2.38
C LEU A 527 39.78 -6.80 1.89
N GLN A 528 39.31 -5.89 1.03
CA GLN A 528 38.01 -5.99 0.38
C GLN A 528 37.89 -7.29 -0.44
N ALA A 529 38.93 -7.64 -1.21
CA ALA A 529 38.98 -8.86 -1.99
C ALA A 529 39.05 -10.14 -1.13
N MET A 530 39.67 -10.08 0.05
CA MET A 530 39.77 -11.23 0.97
C MET A 530 38.42 -11.56 1.63
N ILE A 531 37.64 -10.54 2.00
CA ILE A 531 36.28 -10.72 2.55
C ILE A 531 35.37 -11.36 1.50
N TRP A 532 35.41 -10.85 0.26
CA TRP A 532 34.68 -11.42 -0.86
C TRP A 532 35.07 -12.87 -1.18
N LYS A 533 36.37 -13.19 -1.07
CA LYS A 533 36.88 -14.56 -1.25
C LYS A 533 36.40 -15.52 -0.17
N HIS A 534 36.16 -15.05 1.06
CA HIS A 534 35.71 -15.93 2.16
C HIS A 534 34.22 -16.29 2.05
N ALA A 535 33.37 -15.34 1.64
CA ALA A 535 31.93 -15.54 1.51
C ALA A 535 31.53 -16.44 0.32
N SER A 536 32.41 -16.61 -0.67
CA SER A 536 32.12 -17.28 -1.95
C SER A 536 32.62 -18.72 -2.07
N LEU A 537 33.25 -19.29 -1.03
CA LEU A 537 34.00 -20.57 -1.13
C LEU A 537 33.46 -21.73 -0.28
N GLN A 538 32.16 -21.82 0.02
CA GLN A 538 31.57 -23.03 0.61
C GLN A 538 30.80 -23.86 -0.43
N THR A 539 31.17 -25.13 -0.59
CA THR A 539 30.64 -26.06 -1.62
C THR A 539 29.47 -26.91 -1.11
N ARG A 540 28.48 -27.24 -1.97
CA ARG A 540 27.38 -28.21 -1.74
C ARG A 540 27.23 -29.15 -2.96
N ALA A 541 26.64 -30.33 -2.80
CA ALA A 541 26.55 -31.39 -3.83
C ALA A 541 25.10 -31.68 -4.31
N VAL A 542 24.91 -31.96 -5.61
CA VAL A 542 23.61 -32.11 -6.31
C VAL A 542 23.57 -33.38 -7.20
N CYS A 543 22.39 -34.02 -7.37
CA CYS A 543 22.16 -35.26 -8.17
C CYS A 543 21.17 -35.07 -9.35
N LEU A 544 21.25 -35.88 -10.43
CA LEU A 544 20.47 -35.76 -11.70
C LEU A 544 19.63 -37.03 -12.05
N PHE A 545 18.48 -36.87 -12.76
CA PHE A 545 17.53 -37.93 -13.20
C PHE A 545 16.91 -37.67 -14.61
N ASP A 546 16.31 -38.69 -15.27
CA ASP A 546 15.77 -38.70 -16.66
C ASP A 546 14.26 -39.11 -16.73
N TYR A 547 13.43 -38.52 -17.64
CA TYR A 547 11.98 -38.83 -17.79
C TYR A 547 11.34 -38.43 -19.18
N PRO A 548 10.40 -39.20 -19.80
CA PRO A 548 9.83 -38.87 -21.13
C PRO A 548 8.28 -38.63 -21.24
N MET A 549 7.88 -37.70 -22.15
CA MET A 549 6.56 -37.46 -22.87
C MET A 549 5.36 -36.72 -22.17
N ILE A 550 4.36 -35.98 -22.78
CA ILE A 550 3.95 -35.41 -24.11
C ILE A 550 2.64 -34.50 -24.00
N PHE A 551 2.43 -33.49 -24.90
CA PHE A 551 1.17 -32.79 -25.41
C PHE A 551 0.50 -31.57 -24.64
N PRO A 552 -0.51 -30.81 -25.19
CA PRO A 552 -0.48 -29.75 -26.23
C PRO A 552 -1.34 -28.47 -25.93
N CYS A 553 -0.86 -27.22 -26.14
CA CYS A 553 -1.77 -26.05 -26.29
C CYS A 553 -1.09 -24.83 -26.95
N PRO A 554 -1.78 -24.03 -27.78
CA PRO A 554 -1.18 -22.93 -28.55
C PRO A 554 -1.25 -21.59 -27.79
N PHE A 555 -0.12 -20.88 -27.67
CA PHE A 555 -0.08 -19.47 -27.27
C PHE A 555 0.35 -18.61 -28.46
N GLN A 556 -0.48 -17.64 -28.81
CA GLN A 556 -0.15 -16.49 -29.65
C GLN A 556 0.26 -15.35 -28.71
N TYR A 557 1.50 -14.86 -28.79
CA TYR A 557 1.90 -13.44 -28.88
C TYR A 557 3.43 -13.36 -28.85
N GLN A 558 3.98 -12.64 -29.83
CA GLN A 558 5.41 -12.47 -30.09
C GLN A 558 5.98 -11.31 -29.27
N THR A 559 7.15 -11.50 -28.65
CA THR A 559 8.13 -10.40 -28.46
C THR A 559 9.53 -10.88 -28.87
N ARG A 560 10.32 -9.97 -29.45
CA ARG A 560 11.61 -10.22 -30.11
C ARG A 560 12.78 -9.83 -29.18
N GLN A 561 13.44 -10.85 -28.61
CA GLN A 561 14.77 -10.90 -27.95
C GLN A 561 15.02 -10.05 -26.65
N PRO A 562 16.17 -10.20 -25.92
CA PRO A 562 16.36 -11.16 -24.82
C PRO A 562 16.85 -10.49 -23.51
N SER A 563 16.72 -11.13 -22.34
CA SER A 563 17.37 -10.65 -21.10
C SER A 563 18.20 -11.75 -20.44
N LEU A 564 19.51 -11.62 -20.58
CA LEU A 564 20.57 -12.34 -19.87
C LEU A 564 20.61 -11.93 -18.39
N LEU A 565 20.73 -12.89 -17.46
CA LEU A 565 21.11 -12.64 -16.06
C LEU A 565 22.54 -13.18 -15.82
N HIS A 566 23.47 -12.25 -15.60
CA HIS A 566 24.92 -12.48 -15.55
C HIS A 566 25.46 -12.13 -14.16
N VAL A 567 25.70 -13.12 -13.30
CA VAL A 567 26.18 -12.87 -11.93
C VAL A 567 27.70 -12.98 -11.72
N CYS A 568 28.48 -13.66 -12.58
CA CYS A 568 29.95 -13.44 -12.71
C CYS A 568 30.58 -14.25 -13.86
N ALA A 569 31.85 -13.99 -14.18
CA ALA A 569 32.60 -14.67 -15.24
C ALA A 569 32.78 -16.19 -15.02
N GLN A 570 32.84 -16.63 -13.77
CA GLN A 570 32.99 -18.05 -13.45
C GLN A 570 31.67 -18.82 -13.64
N ALA A 571 30.52 -18.22 -13.27
CA ALA A 571 29.19 -18.77 -13.55
C ALA A 571 28.92 -18.92 -15.06
N ARG A 572 29.45 -18.00 -15.88
CA ARG A 572 29.42 -18.11 -17.35
C ARG A 572 30.21 -19.30 -17.88
N MET A 573 31.35 -19.62 -17.27
CA MET A 573 32.24 -20.71 -17.69
C MET A 573 31.72 -22.10 -17.31
N ASP A 574 31.04 -22.21 -16.15
CA ASP A 574 30.50 -23.49 -15.69
C ASP A 574 29.13 -23.80 -16.32
N GLY A 575 28.26 -22.81 -16.52
CA GLY A 575 27.01 -22.98 -17.28
C GLY A 575 27.25 -23.44 -18.73
N LEU A 576 28.34 -22.98 -19.36
CA LEU A 576 28.72 -23.35 -20.73
C LEU A 576 29.08 -24.85 -20.88
N LYS A 577 29.58 -25.48 -19.81
CA LYS A 577 29.96 -26.90 -19.81
C LYS A 577 28.72 -27.82 -19.81
N TYR A 578 27.67 -27.44 -19.08
CA TYR A 578 26.41 -28.19 -19.02
C TYR A 578 25.57 -28.01 -20.29
N TYR A 579 25.63 -26.83 -20.92
CA TYR A 579 24.97 -26.55 -22.20
C TYR A 579 25.48 -27.44 -23.34
N ARG A 580 26.80 -27.71 -23.38
CA ARG A 580 27.44 -28.59 -24.38
C ARG A 580 27.10 -30.08 -24.16
N LEU A 581 26.87 -30.51 -22.92
CA LEU A 581 26.51 -31.89 -22.59
C LEU A 581 25.04 -32.20 -22.93
N CYS A 582 24.12 -31.26 -22.71
CA CYS A 582 22.70 -31.36 -23.10
C CYS A 582 22.50 -31.44 -24.62
N HIS A 583 23.36 -30.77 -25.40
CA HIS A 583 23.28 -30.76 -26.86
C HIS A 583 23.74 -32.10 -27.49
N GLN A 584 24.68 -32.82 -26.87
CA GLN A 584 25.17 -34.11 -27.36
C GLN A 584 24.21 -35.29 -27.10
N LEU A 585 23.37 -35.16 -26.08
CA LEU A 585 22.49 -36.24 -25.65
C LEU A 585 21.08 -36.16 -26.23
N THR A 586 20.74 -35.25 -27.16
CA THR A 586 19.52 -35.30 -28.00
C THR A 586 19.53 -34.30 -29.17
N PRO A 587 19.16 -34.70 -30.40
CA PRO A 587 18.91 -33.74 -31.48
C PRO A 587 17.45 -33.23 -31.44
N LEU A 588 17.19 -32.21 -30.62
CA LEU A 588 15.88 -31.53 -30.54
C LEU A 588 15.76 -30.39 -31.57
N ASP A 589 14.61 -30.35 -32.25
CA ASP A 589 14.12 -29.25 -33.10
C ASP A 589 14.17 -27.88 -32.38
N PRO A 590 14.87 -26.84 -32.93
CA PRO A 590 15.02 -25.53 -32.29
C PRO A 590 13.73 -24.69 -32.25
N THR A 591 12.65 -25.11 -32.93
CA THR A 591 11.41 -24.34 -33.02
C THR A 591 10.41 -24.64 -31.88
N ARG A 592 10.75 -25.55 -30.95
CA ARG A 592 9.85 -25.99 -29.86
C ARG A 592 10.45 -25.98 -28.44
N MET A 593 11.51 -25.21 -28.18
CA MET A 593 11.98 -24.96 -26.81
C MET A 593 11.48 -23.62 -26.30
N ASP A 594 10.47 -23.62 -25.44
CA ASP A 594 10.16 -22.46 -24.59
C ASP A 594 9.69 -22.87 -23.19
N MET A 595 10.05 -24.05 -22.66
CA MET A 595 9.81 -24.36 -21.23
C MET A 595 10.84 -25.32 -20.61
N VAL A 596 11.60 -24.83 -19.61
CA VAL A 596 12.02 -25.60 -18.42
C VAL A 596 12.01 -24.66 -17.20
N TYR A 597 11.31 -25.10 -16.16
CA TYR A 597 11.13 -24.43 -14.86
C TYR A 597 12.36 -24.62 -13.95
N VAL A 598 12.64 -23.64 -13.08
CA VAL A 598 13.47 -23.82 -11.88
C VAL A 598 12.65 -23.46 -10.64
N ASN A 599 12.53 -24.44 -9.74
CA ASN A 599 12.06 -24.25 -8.37
C ASN A 599 13.30 -24.02 -7.48
N PHE A 600 13.31 -22.93 -6.73
CA PHE A 600 14.45 -22.48 -5.91
C PHE A 600 14.57 -23.18 -4.54
N GLU A 601 13.72 -24.17 -4.22
CA GLU A 601 13.75 -24.85 -2.91
C GLU A 601 14.29 -26.29 -2.92
N VAL A 602 14.59 -26.90 -4.08
CA VAL A 602 15.04 -28.31 -4.12
C VAL A 602 16.06 -28.59 -5.23
N ASP A 603 17.24 -29.07 -4.84
CA ASP A 603 18.39 -29.44 -5.69
C ASP A 603 18.11 -30.66 -6.61
N ARG A 604 17.29 -30.52 -7.67
CA ARG A 604 17.08 -31.53 -8.74
C ARG A 604 16.82 -30.91 -10.12
N PHE A 605 17.22 -31.57 -11.20
CA PHE A 605 17.04 -31.14 -12.62
C PHE A 605 16.39 -32.25 -13.50
N MET A 606 15.60 -31.85 -14.51
CA MET A 606 14.90 -32.72 -15.49
C MET A 606 14.91 -32.11 -16.91
N TYR A 607 14.98 -32.92 -17.97
CA TYR A 607 14.99 -32.47 -19.39
C TYR A 607 14.41 -33.55 -20.35
N LEU A 608 13.96 -33.17 -21.57
CA LEU A 608 13.08 -33.93 -22.48
C LEU A 608 13.63 -34.03 -23.94
N ARG A 609 13.53 -35.17 -24.65
CA ARG A 609 13.98 -35.40 -26.05
C ARG A 609 12.90 -35.28 -27.16
N VAL A 610 13.21 -34.85 -28.40
CA VAL A 610 12.36 -34.94 -29.65
C VAL A 610 13.28 -35.26 -30.87
N ASP A 611 12.73 -35.93 -31.91
CA ASP A 611 13.40 -36.60 -33.04
C ASP A 611 13.30 -35.82 -34.40
N PRO A 612 14.38 -35.62 -35.17
CA PRO A 612 14.42 -34.79 -36.39
C PRO A 612 13.73 -35.31 -37.66
N LYS A 613 13.17 -36.53 -37.73
CA LYS A 613 12.54 -37.05 -38.97
C LYS A 613 11.25 -36.33 -39.43
N VAL A 614 10.92 -35.17 -38.88
CA VAL A 614 9.58 -34.56 -38.93
C VAL A 614 9.50 -33.30 -39.80
N LEU A 615 10.60 -32.70 -40.27
CA LEU A 615 10.56 -31.43 -41.02
C LEU A 615 11.31 -31.53 -42.37
N ASP A 616 10.55 -31.45 -43.46
CA ASP A 616 10.95 -31.76 -44.85
C ASP A 616 11.04 -30.46 -45.70
N VAL A 617 12.15 -29.69 -45.62
CA VAL A 617 12.35 -28.47 -46.44
C VAL A 617 13.78 -28.40 -46.99
N PRO A 618 13.99 -28.16 -48.32
CA PRO A 618 15.33 -28.12 -48.91
C PRO A 618 16.07 -26.78 -48.68
N PRO A 619 17.43 -26.78 -48.68
CA PRO A 619 18.26 -25.65 -48.25
C PRO A 619 18.20 -24.41 -49.16
N ASP A 620 17.94 -24.62 -50.45
CA ASP A 620 18.09 -23.61 -51.50
C ASP A 620 16.97 -22.54 -51.47
N ALA A 621 15.90 -22.78 -50.71
CA ALA A 621 14.75 -21.87 -50.58
C ALA A 621 14.93 -20.80 -49.49
N LEU A 622 16.05 -20.81 -48.74
CA LEU A 622 16.32 -19.87 -47.66
C LEU A 622 17.03 -18.59 -48.12
N GLU A 623 17.78 -18.60 -49.22
CA GLU A 623 18.50 -17.41 -49.70
C GLU A 623 17.59 -16.40 -50.42
N ASP A 624 16.65 -16.86 -51.26
CA ASP A 624 15.75 -15.98 -52.03
C ASP A 624 14.70 -15.22 -51.17
N ASN A 625 14.49 -15.64 -49.92
CA ASN A 625 13.56 -14.99 -48.99
C ASN A 625 14.20 -13.87 -48.14
N LEU A 626 15.54 -13.77 -48.12
CA LEU A 626 16.24 -12.81 -47.26
C LEU A 626 16.32 -11.40 -47.88
N ASP A 627 16.41 -11.29 -49.21
CA ASP A 627 16.46 -9.99 -49.91
C ASP A 627 15.09 -9.27 -49.98
N LYS A 628 13.97 -9.98 -49.79
CA LYS A 628 12.62 -9.37 -49.83
C LYS A 628 12.18 -8.76 -48.50
N HIS A 629 12.88 -9.00 -47.40
CA HIS A 629 12.43 -8.61 -46.06
C HIS A 629 13.38 -7.70 -45.26
N ASN A 630 14.45 -7.19 -45.87
CA ASN A 630 15.32 -6.15 -45.29
C ASN A 630 15.82 -6.51 -43.88
N LEU A 631 16.31 -7.74 -43.71
CA LEU A 631 16.94 -8.20 -42.48
C LEU A 631 18.44 -7.82 -42.49
N ASP A 632 18.87 -7.06 -41.48
CA ASP A 632 20.20 -6.47 -41.37
C ASP A 632 21.34 -7.50 -41.26
N HIS A 633 22.53 -7.05 -41.68
CA HIS A 633 23.82 -7.76 -41.82
C HIS A 633 24.40 -8.50 -40.57
N GLU A 634 23.67 -8.67 -39.47
CA GLU A 634 24.17 -9.32 -38.24
C GLU A 634 24.25 -10.86 -38.33
N ILE A 635 23.49 -11.50 -39.22
CA ILE A 635 23.54 -12.96 -39.40
C ILE A 635 24.89 -13.41 -39.98
N LEU A 636 25.51 -12.58 -40.83
CA LEU A 636 26.85 -12.81 -41.36
C LEU A 636 27.96 -12.72 -40.29
N GLY A 637 27.69 -12.02 -39.17
CA GLY A 637 28.59 -11.93 -38.03
C GLY A 637 28.58 -13.19 -37.15
N LEU A 638 27.41 -13.82 -37.00
CA LEU A 638 27.27 -15.04 -36.19
C LEU A 638 27.90 -16.26 -36.89
N VAL A 639 27.77 -16.36 -38.21
CA VAL A 639 28.39 -17.44 -39.00
C VAL A 639 29.92 -17.35 -38.96
N LYS A 640 30.50 -16.15 -39.05
CA LYS A 640 31.96 -15.94 -38.89
C LYS A 640 32.46 -16.20 -37.47
N PHE A 641 31.62 -16.03 -36.45
CA PHE A 641 31.98 -16.32 -35.06
C PHE A 641 31.99 -17.83 -34.76
N LEU A 642 31.16 -18.61 -35.47
CA LEU A 642 31.13 -20.06 -35.37
C LEU A 642 32.35 -20.72 -36.06
N ASP A 643 32.79 -20.19 -37.21
CA ASP A 643 34.02 -20.68 -37.89
C ASP A 643 35.30 -20.48 -37.03
N VAL A 644 35.35 -19.44 -36.21
CA VAL A 644 36.49 -19.15 -35.31
C VAL A 644 36.48 -20.05 -34.07
N LEU A 645 35.30 -20.49 -33.60
CA LEU A 645 35.17 -21.39 -32.46
C LEU A 645 35.46 -22.84 -32.82
N GLU A 646 35.25 -23.24 -34.08
CA GLU A 646 35.56 -24.59 -34.59
C GLU A 646 37.07 -24.82 -34.76
N GLN A 647 37.84 -23.78 -35.11
CA GLN A 647 39.32 -23.87 -35.18
C GLN A 647 40.01 -23.84 -33.81
N ALA A 648 39.32 -23.42 -32.74
CA ALA A 648 39.91 -23.21 -31.41
C ALA A 648 39.71 -24.38 -30.43
N THR A 649 39.16 -25.51 -30.88
CA THR A 649 38.98 -26.72 -30.05
C THR A 649 39.94 -27.88 -30.37
N GLU A 650 40.99 -27.66 -31.17
CA GLU A 650 42.07 -28.66 -31.40
C GLU A 650 43.46 -28.31 -30.79
N GLU A 651 43.61 -27.22 -30.03
CA GLU A 651 44.71 -27.01 -29.06
C GLU A 651 44.14 -26.73 -27.66
#